data_AF-A0A8C0RPV2-F1
#
_entry.id   AF-A0A8C0RPV2-F1
#
_cell.length_a   1.000
_cell.length_b   1.000
_cell.length_c   1.000
_cell.angle_alpha   90.00
_cell.angle_beta   90.00
_cell.angle_gamma   90.00
#
_symmetry.space_group_name_H-M   'P 1'
#
loop_
_entity.id
_entity.type
_entity.pdbx_description
1 polymer ?
#
loop_
_entity_poly.entity_id
_entity_poly.type
_entity_poly.pdbx_seq_one_letter_code
_entity_poly.pdbx_strand_id
1 'polypeptide(L)'
;MSGAYKSGVPQPHFPALGAPHSLPMGGAWWGAAPEAKGEMGGDRVHFCTGSQRVSLRPPGLDSAAGAPVAPRKLRLAQTTVAVMAVTLVSSLVALVVVVLQKPGSPPVPFQQFQASTPTPGDKAAAEQLPAEPHDPHCSDGLAELQETIQMFKSHVENSNTWSTEIWMLTCRVDNVSSQIQVLSGHLEDASADIQMVKGILQDANTLSFQTQMLRSSMEGASAEIQKLKGDLENANALNSQTHSFLKNSLENASIGLHMLSGGLGNANTEIAILKAGLKMANAQAQWANSSLKDANAQIHVLRGQLASVDDLRAENRVLRSSLEGANAEIQRVKGSVQNANALNSQTQTFLRGSLDNTSSEIQLLRGHFKRNGDEILLLKRDLETVTAQTQVTSNHLERTDAQIQLLKTELENANALDPKIQVLSSYLKNASSEIQTLKQRVEAAASLVSKTQMLESNLQKANAENQQLKWDLENTKTLIKKIQEKQNGLETIREAFGSQEQLQRTQNQLLHLILQGWEAHGASLYYFSHVKKSWHEAERFCVSQGAHLASVTSEEEQAFLTRFTSTSHHWIGLTDGGHEGVWRWADGTPFSAGRSPAFWGSHQPDNWQHEDGRTEDCVHMQHKWNDMLCDTPYHWVCKKPTGQRVA
;
A
#
# COMPACT_ATOMS: atom_id res chain seq x y z
N MET A 1 51.10 -11.45 45.91
CA MET A 1 51.74 -10.32 45.20
C MET A 1 50.66 -9.34 44.81
N SER A 2 50.41 -8.37 45.70
CA SER A 2 50.45 -6.91 45.45
C SER A 2 49.10 -6.40 44.90
N GLY A 3 48.20 -5.78 45.68
CA GLY A 3 48.33 -4.50 46.40
C GLY A 3 47.58 -3.43 45.57
N ALA A 4 46.86 -2.43 46.06
CA ALA A 4 46.54 -1.95 47.40
C ALA A 4 45.35 -0.97 47.30
N TYR A 5 44.65 -0.80 48.42
CA TYR A 5 43.76 0.33 48.73
C TYR A 5 44.50 1.68 48.66
N LYS A 6 43.80 2.76 48.25
CA LYS A 6 43.84 4.06 48.97
C LYS A 6 42.76 5.05 48.51
N SER A 7 42.28 5.76 49.53
CA SER A 7 41.36 6.90 49.57
C SER A 7 41.98 8.21 49.08
N GLY A 8 41.14 9.18 48.74
CA GLY A 8 41.56 10.58 48.56
C GLY A 8 40.42 11.52 48.15
N VAL A 9 39.89 12.26 49.12
CA VAL A 9 39.14 13.52 48.92
C VAL A 9 40.16 14.65 48.77
N PRO A 10 39.88 15.68 47.94
CA PRO A 10 39.90 17.04 48.49
C PRO A 10 38.72 17.93 48.02
N GLN A 11 38.49 18.95 48.83
CA GLN A 11 37.42 19.96 48.83
C GLN A 11 37.60 21.09 47.77
N PRO A 12 36.64 22.05 47.67
CA PRO A 12 36.35 22.82 46.46
C PRO A 12 37.02 24.21 46.39
N HIS A 13 37.08 24.76 45.17
CA HIS A 13 37.41 26.16 44.90
C HIS A 13 36.13 26.96 44.54
N PHE A 14 35.90 28.06 45.26
CA PHE A 14 35.18 29.27 44.81
C PHE A 14 36.19 30.22 44.14
N PRO A 15 35.81 31.09 43.17
CA PRO A 15 35.06 32.35 43.40
C PRO A 15 34.10 32.69 42.22
N ALA A 16 33.33 33.78 42.08
CA ALA A 16 33.13 35.04 42.79
C ALA A 16 31.77 35.66 42.38
N LEU A 17 31.35 36.64 43.19
CA LEU A 17 30.17 37.51 43.07
C LEU A 17 30.15 38.39 41.80
N GLY A 18 28.93 38.64 41.30
CA GLY A 18 28.56 39.78 40.46
C GLY A 18 27.07 40.09 40.61
N ALA A 19 26.75 41.25 41.18
CA ALA A 19 25.40 41.78 41.36
C ALA A 19 25.08 42.86 40.26
N PRO A 20 23.97 43.61 40.31
CA PRO A 20 22.81 43.47 39.41
C PRO A 20 22.54 44.72 38.54
N HIS A 21 21.64 44.62 37.56
CA HIS A 21 20.82 45.68 36.88
C HIS A 21 20.29 45.03 35.58
N SER A 22 19.08 45.21 35.04
CA SER A 22 18.07 46.26 35.12
C SER A 22 16.78 45.75 34.43
N LEU A 23 15.63 46.22 34.91
CA LEU A 23 14.30 46.14 34.27
C LEU A 23 14.30 46.85 32.88
N PRO A 24 13.25 46.64 32.06
CA PRO A 24 12.23 47.68 32.05
C PRO A 24 10.79 47.16 32.20
N MET A 25 10.02 47.95 32.94
CA MET A 25 8.56 47.99 33.04
C MET A 25 7.96 48.71 31.81
N GLY A 26 6.71 48.36 31.48
CA GLY A 26 5.76 49.17 30.70
C GLY A 26 5.08 48.36 29.59
N GLY A 27 3.76 48.20 29.53
CA GLY A 27 2.68 48.76 30.32
C GLY A 27 1.37 48.04 30.03
N ALA A 28 0.44 48.13 30.97
CA ALA A 28 -0.92 47.62 30.86
C ALA A 28 -1.80 48.60 30.05
N TRP A 29 -2.56 48.09 29.08
CA TRP A 29 -3.76 48.73 28.56
C TRP A 29 -4.90 47.70 28.54
N TRP A 30 -5.96 48.02 29.28
CA TRP A 30 -7.24 47.31 29.25
C TRP A 30 -7.94 47.62 27.91
N GLY A 31 -8.48 46.58 27.26
CA GLY A 31 -9.24 46.70 26.02
C GLY A 31 -10.35 45.65 25.95
N ALA A 32 -11.56 46.12 26.26
CA ALA A 32 -12.91 45.61 26.01
C ALA A 32 -13.13 44.23 25.33
N ALA A 33 -14.04 43.46 25.93
CA ALA A 33 -14.72 42.31 25.33
C ALA A 33 -15.53 42.72 24.08
N PRO A 34 -15.63 41.86 23.03
CA PRO A 34 -16.56 42.11 21.95
C PRO A 34 -17.95 41.53 22.27
N GLU A 35 -18.96 42.41 22.23
CA GLU A 35 -20.38 42.08 22.21
C GLU A 35 -20.72 41.14 21.04
N ALA A 36 -21.41 40.03 21.33
CA ALA A 36 -22.07 39.23 20.32
C ALA A 36 -23.43 39.86 19.97
N LYS A 37 -23.54 40.46 18.78
CA LYS A 37 -24.84 40.83 18.19
C LYS A 37 -25.35 39.67 17.34
N GLY A 38 -26.47 39.06 17.74
CA GLY A 38 -27.24 38.15 16.91
C GLY A 38 -28.37 38.90 16.20
N GLU A 39 -28.34 38.94 14.87
CA GLU A 39 -29.50 39.36 14.06
C GLU A 39 -30.32 38.13 13.68
N MET A 40 -31.63 38.22 13.93
CA MET A 40 -32.60 37.15 13.69
C MET A 40 -33.28 37.40 12.33
N GLY A 41 -33.00 36.55 11.35
CA GLY A 41 -33.67 36.57 10.05
C GLY A 41 -33.73 35.16 9.46
N GLY A 42 -34.89 34.50 9.60
CA GLY A 42 -35.33 33.36 8.79
C GLY A 42 -34.45 32.10 8.72
N ASP A 43 -34.82 31.09 9.53
CA ASP A 43 -34.59 29.64 9.34
C ASP A 43 -33.17 29.10 9.08
N ARG A 44 -32.12 29.89 9.31
CA ARG A 44 -30.72 29.39 9.34
C ARG A 44 -29.87 30.15 10.36
N VAL A 45 -29.17 29.42 11.23
CA VAL A 45 -28.17 29.99 12.14
C VAL A 45 -26.79 29.87 11.50
N HIS A 46 -26.09 31.00 11.36
CA HIS A 46 -24.73 31.07 10.82
C HIS A 46 -23.74 31.48 11.91
N PHE A 47 -22.66 30.71 12.07
CA PHE A 47 -21.52 31.11 12.89
C PHE A 47 -20.34 31.51 12.00
N CYS A 48 -19.74 32.67 12.27
CA CYS A 48 -18.51 33.12 11.61
C CYS A 48 -17.41 33.31 12.66
N THR A 49 -16.35 32.53 12.56
CA THR A 49 -15.03 32.85 13.12
C THR A 49 -14.04 32.95 11.95
N GLY A 50 -13.05 33.84 12.08
CA GLY A 50 -12.32 34.52 11.00
C GLY A 50 -11.62 33.73 9.88
N SER A 51 -11.93 32.45 9.65
CA SER A 51 -11.52 31.75 8.42
C SER A 51 -12.38 30.54 7.99
N GLN A 52 -13.49 30.17 8.65
CA GLN A 52 -14.37 29.07 8.18
C GLN A 52 -15.86 29.27 8.53
N ARG A 53 -16.75 28.84 7.63
CA ARG A 53 -18.22 28.92 7.76
C ARG A 53 -18.80 27.49 7.87
N VAL A 54 -19.44 27.17 9.00
CA VAL A 54 -20.09 25.86 9.23
C VAL A 54 -21.61 26.06 9.35
N SER A 55 -22.39 25.23 8.65
CA SER A 55 -23.85 25.21 8.69
C SER A 55 -24.30 23.83 9.15
N LEU A 56 -25.10 23.75 10.21
CA LEU A 56 -25.68 22.51 10.72
C LEU A 56 -27.19 22.49 10.44
N ARG A 57 -27.71 21.36 9.94
CA ARG A 57 -29.14 21.06 9.81
C ARG A 57 -29.50 19.93 10.77
N PRO A 58 -30.62 20.00 11.52
CA PRO A 58 -31.08 18.87 12.33
C PRO A 58 -31.97 17.90 11.51
N PRO A 59 -32.04 16.61 11.89
CA PRO A 59 -32.75 15.57 11.13
C PRO A 59 -34.21 15.42 11.60
N GLY A 60 -35.15 15.23 10.65
CA GLY A 60 -36.55 14.94 10.97
C GLY A 60 -37.44 14.59 9.77
N LEU A 61 -37.88 13.33 9.77
CA LEU A 61 -39.11 12.68 9.26
C LEU A 61 -39.79 13.06 7.92
N ASP A 62 -40.13 11.99 7.21
CA ASP A 62 -41.02 11.87 6.05
C ASP A 62 -42.46 12.35 6.28
N SER A 63 -43.11 12.92 5.24
CA SER A 63 -44.36 12.38 4.64
C SER A 63 -45.09 13.36 3.69
N ALA A 64 -45.55 12.78 2.57
CA ALA A 64 -46.82 13.01 1.87
C ALA A 64 -47.00 14.16 0.83
N ALA A 65 -47.31 13.68 -0.40
CA ALA A 65 -48.45 14.04 -1.24
C ALA A 65 -48.40 15.29 -2.16
N GLY A 66 -48.42 15.01 -3.47
CA GLY A 66 -48.95 15.86 -4.53
C GLY A 66 -49.30 15.01 -5.76
N ALA A 67 -50.59 14.78 -6.01
CA ALA A 67 -51.13 14.00 -7.13
C ALA A 67 -51.44 14.92 -8.36
N PRO A 68 -52.13 14.46 -9.43
CA PRO A 68 -51.57 14.27 -10.77
C PRO A 68 -52.11 15.26 -11.83
N VAL A 69 -51.43 15.35 -12.99
CA VAL A 69 -51.96 16.03 -14.19
C VAL A 69 -51.98 15.05 -15.37
N ALA A 70 -53.08 15.13 -16.12
CA ALA A 70 -53.63 14.19 -17.11
C ALA A 70 -52.88 14.17 -18.49
N PRO A 71 -53.27 13.28 -19.44
CA PRO A 71 -52.37 12.64 -20.40
C PRO A 71 -52.26 13.33 -21.76
N ARG A 72 -51.11 13.16 -22.43
CA ARG A 72 -50.92 13.43 -23.86
C ARG A 72 -50.97 12.12 -24.66
N LYS A 73 -52.15 11.80 -25.21
CA LYS A 73 -52.31 10.82 -26.30
C LYS A 73 -51.87 11.46 -27.62
N LEU A 74 -50.65 11.16 -28.10
CA LEU A 74 -50.30 11.25 -29.54
C LEU A 74 -48.94 10.60 -29.85
N ARG A 75 -48.75 9.30 -29.55
CA ARG A 75 -47.53 8.55 -29.97
C ARG A 75 -47.79 7.10 -30.38
N LEU A 76 -49.04 6.74 -30.70
CA LEU A 76 -49.39 5.36 -31.10
C LEU A 76 -49.89 5.23 -32.55
N ALA A 77 -49.97 6.33 -33.32
CA ALA A 77 -50.38 6.29 -34.72
C ALA A 77 -49.18 6.31 -35.71
N GLN A 78 -48.00 6.79 -35.29
CA GLN A 78 -46.81 6.86 -36.15
C GLN A 78 -46.01 5.56 -36.19
N THR A 79 -46.07 4.73 -35.14
CA THR A 79 -45.36 3.44 -35.09
C THR A 79 -46.03 2.37 -35.95
N THR A 80 -47.35 2.39 -36.09
CA THR A 80 -48.11 1.40 -36.86
C THR A 80 -47.92 1.56 -38.38
N VAL A 81 -47.74 2.79 -38.86
CA VAL A 81 -47.52 3.07 -40.30
C VAL A 81 -46.11 2.68 -40.73
N ALA A 82 -45.11 2.85 -39.86
CA ALA A 82 -43.72 2.45 -40.14
C ALA A 82 -43.54 0.93 -40.20
N VAL A 83 -44.24 0.18 -39.34
CA VAL A 83 -44.17 -1.30 -39.34
C VAL A 83 -44.85 -1.90 -40.58
N MET A 84 -45.96 -1.31 -41.05
CA MET A 84 -46.64 -1.75 -42.29
C MET A 84 -45.81 -1.47 -43.55
N ALA A 85 -45.00 -0.40 -43.57
CA ALA A 85 -44.11 -0.10 -44.70
C ALA A 85 -42.92 -1.07 -44.79
N VAL A 86 -42.35 -1.48 -43.64
CA VAL A 86 -41.20 -2.40 -43.58
C VAL A 86 -41.60 -3.85 -43.94
N THR A 87 -42.83 -4.27 -43.60
CA THR A 87 -43.33 -5.59 -43.96
C THR A 87 -43.66 -5.69 -45.46
N LEU A 88 -44.22 -4.64 -46.07
CA LEU A 88 -44.48 -4.60 -47.53
C LEU A 88 -43.19 -4.64 -48.36
N VAL A 89 -42.13 -3.96 -47.93
CA VAL A 89 -40.83 -3.97 -48.62
C VAL A 89 -40.15 -5.33 -48.48
N SER A 90 -40.21 -5.97 -47.31
CA SER A 90 -39.67 -7.32 -47.10
C SER A 90 -40.40 -8.39 -47.93
N SER A 91 -41.72 -8.27 -48.11
CA SER A 91 -42.49 -9.19 -48.96
C SER A 91 -42.21 -9.01 -50.46
N LEU A 92 -41.93 -7.78 -50.92
CA LEU A 92 -41.55 -7.51 -52.32
C LEU A 92 -40.14 -8.05 -52.65
N VAL A 93 -39.19 -7.98 -51.71
CA VAL A 93 -37.84 -8.53 -51.89
C VAL A 93 -37.85 -10.06 -51.92
N ALA A 94 -38.67 -10.71 -51.10
CA ALA A 94 -38.83 -12.18 -51.13
C ALA A 94 -39.44 -12.68 -52.45
N LEU A 95 -40.36 -11.92 -53.06
CA LEU A 95 -40.96 -12.24 -54.35
C LEU A 95 -39.97 -12.14 -55.52
N VAL A 96 -39.02 -11.21 -55.46
CA VAL A 96 -37.95 -11.05 -56.47
C VAL A 96 -36.92 -12.19 -56.39
N VAL A 97 -36.62 -12.69 -55.18
CA VAL A 97 -35.68 -13.82 -54.97
C VAL A 97 -36.27 -15.14 -55.48
N VAL A 98 -37.59 -15.35 -55.36
CA VAL A 98 -38.26 -16.58 -55.85
C VAL A 98 -38.43 -16.61 -57.37
N VAL A 99 -38.51 -15.44 -58.04
CA VAL A 99 -38.66 -15.36 -59.51
C VAL A 99 -37.33 -15.57 -60.25
N LEU A 100 -36.18 -15.39 -59.60
CA LEU A 100 -34.86 -15.58 -60.20
C LEU A 100 -34.28 -17.00 -60.08
N GLN A 101 -35.02 -17.95 -59.49
CA GLN A 101 -34.61 -19.34 -59.42
C GLN A 101 -35.66 -20.24 -60.10
N LYS A 102 -35.48 -20.50 -61.40
CA LYS A 102 -36.09 -21.66 -62.07
C LYS A 102 -35.02 -22.73 -62.36
N PRO A 103 -35.37 -24.03 -62.31
CA PRO A 103 -34.41 -25.13 -62.29
C PRO A 103 -34.19 -25.73 -63.69
N GLY A 104 -32.92 -26.02 -64.03
CA GLY A 104 -32.55 -26.89 -65.15
C GLY A 104 -32.26 -28.32 -64.66
N SER A 105 -32.79 -29.30 -65.38
CA SER A 105 -32.87 -30.74 -65.09
C SER A 105 -31.51 -31.48 -64.94
N PRO A 106 -31.47 -32.70 -64.36
CA PRO A 106 -30.24 -33.38 -63.97
C PRO A 106 -29.65 -34.28 -65.08
N PRO A 107 -28.33 -34.59 -65.05
CA PRO A 107 -27.78 -35.70 -65.83
C PRO A 107 -27.80 -37.02 -65.04
N VAL A 108 -27.94 -38.11 -65.79
CA VAL A 108 -27.91 -39.53 -65.34
C VAL A 108 -26.48 -39.95 -64.97
N PRO A 109 -26.25 -40.84 -63.99
CA PRO A 109 -24.91 -41.25 -63.59
C PRO A 109 -24.40 -42.44 -64.40
N PHE A 110 -23.10 -42.44 -64.74
CA PHE A 110 -22.35 -43.66 -65.07
C PHE A 110 -20.93 -43.65 -64.48
N GLN A 111 -20.50 -44.85 -64.12
CA GLN A 111 -19.37 -45.23 -63.28
C GLN A 111 -17.96 -44.79 -63.76
N GLN A 112 -17.21 -44.24 -62.81
CA GLN A 112 -15.89 -44.69 -62.34
C GLN A 112 -15.09 -45.65 -63.24
N PHE A 113 -13.94 -45.17 -63.76
CA PHE A 113 -12.72 -45.98 -63.85
C PHE A 113 -11.47 -45.10 -63.70
N GLN A 114 -10.50 -45.66 -62.98
CA GLN A 114 -9.25 -45.06 -62.54
C GLN A 114 -8.31 -44.76 -63.72
N ALA A 115 -7.63 -43.62 -63.68
CA ALA A 115 -6.48 -43.33 -64.51
C ALA A 115 -5.20 -43.65 -63.74
N SER A 116 -4.41 -44.57 -64.28
CA SER A 116 -2.99 -44.76 -63.95
C SER A 116 -2.17 -44.26 -65.14
N THR A 117 -1.24 -43.36 -64.90
CA THR A 117 -0.04 -43.07 -65.73
C THR A 117 0.73 -44.37 -66.02
N PRO A 118 1.55 -44.54 -67.11
CA PRO A 118 2.73 -43.68 -67.34
C PRO A 118 3.36 -43.55 -68.77
N THR A 119 4.21 -42.52 -68.88
CA THR A 119 5.51 -42.40 -69.61
C THR A 119 5.67 -42.46 -71.15
N PRO A 120 6.72 -41.79 -71.69
CA PRO A 120 6.99 -41.64 -73.13
C PRO A 120 8.20 -42.45 -73.66
N GLY A 121 8.23 -42.68 -74.98
CA GLY A 121 9.44 -43.01 -75.75
C GLY A 121 9.35 -44.30 -76.60
N ASP A 122 9.27 -44.20 -77.94
CA ASP A 122 10.39 -44.39 -78.89
C ASP A 122 9.95 -44.85 -80.31
N LYS A 123 10.44 -44.09 -81.30
CA LYS A 123 11.05 -44.44 -82.62
C LYS A 123 10.37 -45.31 -83.72
N ALA A 124 10.59 -44.78 -84.94
CA ALA A 124 10.88 -45.40 -86.24
C ALA A 124 9.71 -45.99 -87.06
N ALA A 125 9.31 -45.35 -88.16
CA ALA A 125 9.70 -45.59 -89.57
C ALA A 125 8.44 -46.13 -90.31
N ALA A 126 7.98 -45.65 -91.47
CA ALA A 126 8.62 -45.46 -92.78
C ALA A 126 7.75 -44.46 -93.60
N GLU A 127 8.34 -43.50 -94.33
CA GLU A 127 8.49 -43.48 -95.82
C GLU A 127 7.16 -43.64 -96.61
N GLN A 128 6.80 -42.86 -97.63
CA GLN A 128 7.50 -41.92 -98.54
C GLN A 128 6.46 -40.97 -99.20
N LEU A 129 6.91 -39.75 -99.50
CA LEU A 129 6.37 -38.74 -100.46
C LEU A 129 6.66 -39.18 -101.93
N PRO A 130 6.43 -38.37 -102.99
CA PRO A 130 5.29 -37.49 -103.38
C PRO A 130 4.95 -37.65 -104.89
N ALA A 131 4.00 -36.86 -105.45
CA ALA A 131 4.18 -36.08 -106.69
C ALA A 131 2.88 -35.43 -107.22
N GLU A 132 2.97 -34.13 -107.50
CA GLU A 132 2.20 -33.36 -108.52
C GLU A 132 2.95 -33.43 -109.89
N PRO A 133 2.54 -32.79 -111.03
CA PRO A 133 1.35 -31.96 -111.39
C PRO A 133 0.76 -32.18 -112.84
N HIS A 134 -0.26 -31.36 -113.18
CA HIS A 134 -0.65 -30.79 -114.51
C HIS A 134 -1.51 -31.56 -115.56
N ASP A 135 -2.60 -30.88 -115.97
CA ASP A 135 -3.37 -30.91 -117.25
C ASP A 135 -2.49 -30.45 -118.46
N PRO A 136 -2.82 -30.53 -119.79
CA PRO A 136 -4.13 -30.73 -120.46
C PRO A 136 -4.13 -31.53 -121.81
N HIS A 137 -5.27 -31.50 -122.50
CA HIS A 137 -5.57 -31.73 -123.95
C HIS A 137 -6.22 -33.06 -124.42
N CYS A 138 -7.35 -32.84 -125.09
CA CYS A 138 -8.18 -33.78 -125.85
C CYS A 138 -8.07 -33.42 -127.35
N SER A 139 -7.77 -34.38 -128.22
CA SER A 139 -8.12 -34.45 -129.65
C SER A 139 -7.60 -35.76 -130.24
N ASP A 140 -8.49 -36.64 -130.71
CA ASP A 140 -8.43 -37.28 -132.04
C ASP A 140 -9.48 -38.38 -132.13
N GLY A 141 -10.20 -38.41 -133.25
CA GLY A 141 -11.22 -39.41 -133.52
C GLY A 141 -12.06 -39.09 -134.74
N LEU A 142 -11.40 -38.86 -135.88
CA LEU A 142 -12.04 -38.71 -137.19
C LEU A 142 -11.62 -39.87 -138.08
N ALA A 143 -12.40 -40.95 -138.07
CA ALA A 143 -12.37 -42.01 -139.09
C ALA A 143 -13.59 -42.93 -138.94
N GLU A 144 -14.77 -42.49 -139.40
CA GLU A 144 -15.62 -43.39 -140.17
C GLU A 144 -16.49 -42.58 -141.12
N LEU A 145 -16.03 -42.63 -142.35
CA LEU A 145 -16.47 -41.92 -143.52
C LEU A 145 -17.78 -42.55 -144.01
N GLN A 146 -18.74 -41.70 -144.34
CA GLN A 146 -19.28 -41.69 -145.71
C GLN A 146 -20.05 -42.92 -146.16
N GLU A 147 -21.32 -43.03 -145.74
CA GLU A 147 -22.39 -43.44 -146.67
C GLU A 147 -23.83 -43.12 -146.21
N THR A 148 -24.07 -41.90 -145.71
CA THR A 148 -25.47 -41.37 -145.67
C THR A 148 -25.57 -39.85 -145.85
N ILE A 149 -24.46 -39.24 -146.27
CA ILE A 149 -24.38 -37.84 -146.76
C ILE A 149 -25.18 -37.65 -148.08
N GLN A 150 -25.73 -38.72 -148.67
CA GLN A 150 -26.65 -38.65 -149.81
C GLN A 150 -28.15 -38.54 -149.43
N MET A 151 -28.47 -38.35 -148.13
CA MET A 151 -29.83 -37.99 -147.67
C MET A 151 -29.87 -36.65 -146.91
N PHE A 152 -28.73 -35.96 -146.78
CA PHE A 152 -28.56 -34.76 -145.95
C PHE A 152 -28.34 -33.48 -146.76
N LYS A 153 -28.92 -33.38 -147.98
CA LYS A 153 -28.78 -32.22 -148.87
C LYS A 153 -30.10 -31.50 -149.22
N SER A 154 -31.21 -31.88 -148.57
CA SER A 154 -32.48 -31.13 -148.58
C SER A 154 -33.00 -30.79 -147.17
N HIS A 155 -32.15 -30.95 -146.15
CA HIS A 155 -32.43 -30.53 -144.76
C HIS A 155 -31.34 -29.63 -144.14
N VAL A 156 -30.37 -29.18 -144.96
CA VAL A 156 -29.34 -28.19 -144.60
C VAL A 156 -29.78 -26.80 -145.08
N GLU A 157 -30.98 -26.38 -144.69
CA GLU A 157 -31.44 -24.99 -144.79
C GLU A 157 -31.85 -24.43 -143.42
N ASN A 158 -31.34 -25.00 -142.33
CA ASN A 158 -31.51 -24.43 -140.99
C ASN A 158 -30.20 -24.41 -140.17
N SER A 159 -29.05 -24.38 -140.85
CA SER A 159 -27.73 -24.28 -140.22
C SER A 159 -27.62 -23.05 -139.32
N ASN A 160 -28.33 -21.96 -139.63
CA ASN A 160 -28.29 -20.74 -138.82
C ASN A 160 -29.11 -20.87 -137.53
N THR A 161 -30.14 -21.72 -137.51
CA THR A 161 -31.08 -21.87 -136.38
C THR A 161 -30.47 -22.70 -135.26
N TRP A 162 -29.82 -23.82 -135.60
CA TRP A 162 -29.11 -24.65 -134.62
C TRP A 162 -27.89 -23.93 -134.04
N SER A 163 -27.15 -23.16 -134.83
CA SER A 163 -26.05 -22.33 -134.32
C SER A 163 -26.55 -21.25 -133.36
N THR A 164 -27.69 -20.60 -133.65
CA THR A 164 -28.29 -19.61 -132.74
C THR A 164 -28.87 -20.24 -131.47
N GLU A 165 -29.43 -21.44 -131.53
CA GLU A 165 -29.95 -22.16 -130.37
C GLU A 165 -28.82 -22.69 -129.47
N ILE A 166 -27.75 -23.25 -130.06
CA ILE A 166 -26.55 -23.65 -129.33
C ILE A 166 -25.88 -22.43 -128.70
N TRP A 167 -25.73 -21.32 -129.43
CA TRP A 167 -25.19 -20.08 -128.87
C TRP A 167 -26.06 -19.51 -127.76
N MET A 168 -27.39 -19.53 -127.89
CA MET A 168 -28.31 -19.14 -126.81
C MET A 168 -28.23 -20.09 -125.60
N LEU A 169 -28.06 -21.39 -125.81
CA LEU A 169 -27.85 -22.37 -124.74
C LEU A 169 -26.50 -22.14 -124.05
N THR A 170 -25.43 -21.87 -124.79
CA THR A 170 -24.12 -21.49 -124.25
C THR A 170 -24.25 -20.21 -123.42
N CYS A 171 -24.92 -19.17 -123.92
CA CYS A 171 -25.17 -17.95 -123.13
C CYS A 171 -26.00 -18.21 -121.87
N ARG A 172 -26.95 -19.16 -121.88
CA ARG A 172 -27.71 -19.55 -120.68
C ARG A 172 -26.85 -20.35 -119.70
N VAL A 173 -26.00 -21.24 -120.19
CA VAL A 173 -25.04 -21.99 -119.38
C VAL A 173 -24.01 -21.05 -118.76
N ASP A 174 -23.52 -20.06 -119.50
CA ASP A 174 -22.60 -19.04 -119.00
C ASP A 174 -23.26 -18.15 -117.94
N ASN A 175 -24.53 -17.79 -118.13
CA ASN A 175 -25.30 -17.06 -117.13
C ASN A 175 -25.52 -17.90 -115.85
N VAL A 176 -25.83 -19.19 -115.98
CA VAL A 176 -25.93 -20.11 -114.83
C VAL A 176 -24.57 -20.29 -114.16
N SER A 177 -23.49 -20.42 -114.93
CA SER A 177 -22.11 -20.51 -114.42
C SER A 177 -21.72 -19.25 -113.63
N SER A 178 -22.07 -18.06 -114.16
CA SER A 178 -21.85 -16.78 -113.48
C SER A 178 -22.67 -16.69 -112.18
N GLN A 179 -23.92 -17.16 -112.18
CA GLN A 179 -24.74 -17.23 -110.96
C GLN A 179 -24.16 -18.21 -109.93
N ILE A 180 -23.62 -19.36 -110.35
CA ILE A 180 -22.94 -20.33 -109.48
C ILE A 180 -21.66 -19.71 -108.89
N GLN A 181 -20.87 -18.99 -109.68
CA GLN A 181 -19.68 -18.29 -109.17
C GLN A 181 -20.03 -17.21 -108.14
N VAL A 182 -21.08 -16.41 -108.38
CA VAL A 182 -21.58 -15.44 -107.40
C VAL A 182 -22.08 -16.14 -106.13
N LEU A 183 -22.79 -17.26 -106.27
CA LEU A 183 -23.24 -18.05 -105.12
C LEU A 183 -22.07 -18.63 -104.33
N SER A 184 -21.02 -19.08 -105.03
CA SER A 184 -19.77 -19.55 -104.43
C SER A 184 -19.08 -18.44 -103.64
N GLY A 185 -19.01 -17.22 -104.19
CA GLY A 185 -18.49 -16.06 -103.47
C GLY A 185 -19.28 -15.75 -102.20
N HIS A 186 -20.62 -15.76 -102.26
CA HIS A 186 -21.45 -15.56 -101.07
C HIS A 186 -21.27 -16.67 -100.00
N LEU A 187 -21.01 -17.91 -100.43
CA LEU A 187 -20.73 -19.04 -99.54
C LEU A 187 -19.36 -18.90 -98.84
N GLU A 188 -18.36 -18.39 -99.55
CA GLU A 188 -17.05 -18.09 -98.98
C GLU A 188 -17.13 -16.94 -97.97
N ASP A 189 -17.85 -15.86 -98.29
CA ASP A 189 -18.09 -14.75 -97.37
C ASP A 189 -18.84 -15.21 -96.11
N ALA A 190 -19.90 -16.00 -96.28
CA ALA A 190 -20.64 -16.57 -95.15
C ALA A 190 -19.78 -17.51 -94.29
N SER A 191 -18.86 -18.26 -94.91
CA SER A 191 -17.89 -19.11 -94.19
C SER A 191 -16.92 -18.28 -93.37
N ALA A 192 -16.40 -17.17 -93.93
CA ALA A 192 -15.54 -16.24 -93.22
C ALA A 192 -16.25 -15.59 -92.03
N ASP A 193 -17.51 -15.17 -92.20
CA ASP A 193 -18.35 -14.63 -91.13
C ASP A 193 -18.58 -15.65 -90.01
N ILE A 194 -18.83 -16.93 -90.34
CA ILE A 194 -18.99 -18.00 -89.34
C ILE A 194 -17.69 -18.21 -88.54
N GLN A 195 -16.52 -18.17 -89.19
CA GLN A 195 -15.24 -18.29 -88.47
C GLN A 195 -14.97 -17.08 -87.57
N MET A 196 -15.33 -15.88 -88.00
CA MET A 196 -15.23 -14.66 -87.18
C MET A 196 -16.14 -14.77 -85.93
N VAL A 197 -17.40 -15.18 -86.11
CA VAL A 197 -18.34 -15.39 -84.99
C VAL A 197 -17.83 -16.46 -84.05
N LYS A 198 -17.22 -17.54 -84.56
CA LYS A 198 -16.60 -18.60 -83.74
C LYS A 198 -15.44 -18.06 -82.90
N GLY A 199 -14.59 -17.19 -83.46
CA GLY A 199 -13.53 -16.51 -82.72
C GLY A 199 -14.07 -15.65 -81.58
N ILE A 200 -15.08 -14.82 -81.87
CA ILE A 200 -15.77 -13.99 -80.87
C ILE A 200 -16.38 -14.86 -79.76
N LEU A 201 -16.96 -16.02 -80.11
CA LEU A 201 -17.54 -16.94 -79.14
C LEU A 201 -16.48 -17.60 -78.22
N GLN A 202 -15.30 -17.89 -78.76
CA GLN A 202 -14.16 -18.39 -77.99
C GLN A 202 -13.63 -17.33 -77.02
N ASP A 203 -13.51 -16.08 -77.47
CA ASP A 203 -13.10 -14.96 -76.62
C ASP A 203 -14.12 -14.69 -75.51
N ALA A 204 -15.42 -14.78 -75.82
CA ALA A 204 -16.51 -14.67 -74.85
C ALA A 204 -16.45 -15.79 -73.77
N ASN A 205 -16.09 -17.01 -74.15
CA ASN A 205 -15.92 -18.12 -73.21
C ASN A 205 -14.70 -17.90 -72.29
N THR A 206 -13.58 -17.40 -72.84
CA THR A 206 -12.40 -17.03 -72.05
C THR A 206 -12.73 -15.93 -71.05
N LEU A 207 -13.47 -14.90 -71.49
CA LEU A 207 -13.89 -13.79 -70.64
C LEU A 207 -14.88 -14.26 -69.54
N SER A 208 -15.77 -15.21 -69.86
CA SER A 208 -16.68 -15.82 -68.89
C SER A 208 -15.91 -16.57 -67.78
N PHE A 209 -14.89 -17.34 -68.16
CA PHE A 209 -14.03 -18.05 -67.19
C PHE A 209 -13.25 -17.08 -66.29
N GLN A 210 -12.66 -16.03 -66.87
CA GLN A 210 -11.99 -14.98 -66.09
C GLN A 210 -12.95 -14.26 -65.14
N THR A 211 -14.16 -13.96 -65.59
CA THR A 211 -15.21 -13.35 -64.76
C THR A 211 -15.62 -14.26 -63.60
N GLN A 212 -15.66 -15.57 -63.82
CA GLN A 212 -15.99 -16.55 -62.78
C GLN A 212 -14.85 -16.71 -61.76
N MET A 213 -13.59 -16.71 -62.19
CA MET A 213 -12.42 -16.68 -61.32
C MET A 213 -12.38 -15.42 -60.44
N LEU A 214 -12.64 -14.25 -61.03
CA LEU A 214 -12.75 -12.98 -60.30
C LEU A 214 -13.88 -13.03 -59.27
N ARG A 215 -15.03 -13.60 -59.63
CA ARG A 215 -16.16 -13.76 -58.69
C ARG A 215 -15.78 -14.62 -57.48
N SER A 216 -15.14 -15.77 -57.70
CA SER A 216 -14.70 -16.64 -56.60
C SER A 216 -13.64 -15.98 -55.72
N SER A 217 -12.72 -15.21 -56.32
CA SER A 217 -11.74 -14.41 -55.56
C SER A 217 -12.41 -13.31 -54.73
N MET A 218 -13.39 -12.60 -55.29
CA MET A 218 -14.16 -11.59 -54.56
C MET A 218 -15.01 -12.18 -53.44
N GLU A 219 -15.58 -13.37 -53.64
CA GLU A 219 -16.30 -14.11 -52.59
C GLU A 219 -15.37 -14.51 -51.45
N GLY A 220 -14.16 -14.97 -51.76
CA GLY A 220 -13.10 -15.25 -50.77
C GLY A 220 -12.70 -14.01 -49.96
N ALA A 221 -12.43 -12.90 -50.65
CA ALA A 221 -12.10 -11.63 -50.00
C ALA A 221 -13.25 -11.11 -49.12
N SER A 222 -14.50 -11.27 -49.56
CA SER A 222 -15.68 -10.90 -48.76
C SER A 222 -15.79 -11.72 -47.48
N ALA A 223 -15.52 -13.03 -47.54
CA ALA A 223 -15.51 -13.90 -46.36
C ALA A 223 -14.41 -13.52 -45.35
N GLU A 224 -13.20 -13.17 -45.83
CA GLU A 224 -12.12 -12.69 -44.97
C GLU A 224 -12.45 -11.36 -44.30
N ILE A 225 -13.08 -10.43 -45.03
CA ILE A 225 -13.54 -9.15 -44.47
C ILE A 225 -14.57 -9.38 -43.36
N GLN A 226 -15.52 -10.31 -43.54
CA GLN A 226 -16.50 -10.64 -42.50
C GLN A 226 -15.84 -11.25 -41.26
N LYS A 227 -14.83 -12.11 -41.45
CA LYS A 227 -14.06 -12.69 -40.36
C LYS A 227 -13.31 -11.61 -39.57
N LEU A 228 -12.57 -10.73 -40.27
CA LEU A 228 -11.85 -9.61 -39.66
C LEU A 228 -12.79 -8.65 -38.91
N LYS A 229 -14.00 -8.44 -39.43
CA LYS A 229 -15.02 -7.65 -38.75
C LYS A 229 -15.45 -8.31 -37.43
N GLY A 230 -15.68 -9.62 -37.42
CA GLY A 230 -15.99 -10.36 -36.19
C GLY A 230 -14.84 -10.32 -35.17
N ASP A 231 -13.60 -10.47 -35.63
CA ASP A 231 -12.41 -10.37 -34.78
C ASP A 231 -12.28 -8.96 -34.18
N LEU A 232 -12.57 -7.91 -34.94
CA LEU A 232 -12.57 -6.51 -34.47
C LEU A 232 -13.67 -6.25 -33.43
N GLU A 233 -14.87 -6.79 -33.62
CA GLU A 233 -15.96 -6.69 -32.64
C GLU A 233 -15.60 -7.40 -31.32
N ASN A 234 -14.98 -8.58 -31.40
CA ASN A 234 -14.47 -9.30 -30.23
C ASN A 234 -13.35 -8.52 -29.52
N ALA A 235 -12.41 -7.94 -30.27
CA ALA A 235 -11.35 -7.10 -29.72
C ALA A 235 -11.92 -5.86 -29.01
N ASN A 236 -12.93 -5.21 -29.59
CA ASN A 236 -13.62 -4.08 -28.98
C ASN A 236 -14.38 -4.45 -27.69
N ALA A 237 -15.01 -5.63 -27.66
CA ALA A 237 -15.64 -6.14 -26.46
C ALA A 237 -14.61 -6.41 -25.34
N LEU A 238 -13.49 -7.05 -25.68
CA LEU A 238 -12.39 -7.31 -24.75
C LEU A 238 -11.77 -6.01 -24.24
N ASN A 239 -11.60 -5.01 -25.10
CA ASN A 239 -11.11 -3.68 -24.72
C ASN A 239 -12.07 -3.00 -23.74
N SER A 240 -13.38 -3.08 -23.98
CA SER A 240 -14.41 -2.51 -23.10
C SER A 240 -14.42 -3.21 -21.72
N GLN A 241 -14.26 -4.53 -21.69
CA GLN A 241 -14.13 -5.30 -20.46
C GLN A 241 -12.84 -4.95 -19.69
N THR A 242 -11.74 -4.76 -20.40
CA THR A 242 -10.47 -4.32 -19.81
C THR A 242 -10.62 -2.94 -19.19
N HIS A 243 -11.27 -2.00 -19.88
CA HIS A 243 -11.54 -0.68 -19.36
C HIS A 243 -12.41 -0.69 -18.10
N SER A 244 -13.46 -1.51 -18.04
CA SER A 244 -14.31 -1.62 -16.86
C SER A 244 -13.57 -2.25 -15.67
N PHE A 245 -12.75 -3.27 -15.92
CA PHE A 245 -11.89 -3.88 -14.90
C PHE A 245 -10.89 -2.87 -14.33
N LEU A 246 -10.21 -2.12 -15.19
CA LEU A 246 -9.26 -1.08 -14.78
C LEU A 246 -9.96 0.03 -13.99
N LYS A 247 -11.15 0.47 -14.42
CA LYS A 247 -11.95 1.46 -13.70
C LYS A 247 -12.33 0.99 -12.30
N ASN A 248 -12.86 -0.23 -12.18
CA ASN A 248 -13.23 -0.80 -10.88
C ASN A 248 -12.00 -0.99 -9.97
N SER A 249 -10.87 -1.40 -10.53
CA SER A 249 -9.62 -1.54 -9.78
C SER A 249 -9.12 -0.19 -9.27
N LEU A 250 -9.22 0.87 -10.09
CA LEU A 250 -8.84 2.23 -9.72
C LEU A 250 -9.76 2.80 -8.63
N GLU A 251 -11.08 2.58 -8.75
CA GLU A 251 -12.06 2.98 -7.72
C GLU A 251 -11.79 2.28 -6.39
N ASN A 252 -11.52 0.98 -6.41
CA ASN A 252 -11.17 0.21 -5.21
C ASN A 252 -9.85 0.69 -4.58
N ALA A 253 -8.83 0.97 -5.39
CA ALA A 253 -7.56 1.54 -4.92
C ALA A 253 -7.76 2.93 -4.28
N SER A 254 -8.61 3.76 -4.88
CA SER A 254 -8.98 5.09 -4.35
C SER A 254 -9.68 4.99 -2.99
N ILE A 255 -10.63 4.06 -2.84
CA ILE A 255 -11.28 3.79 -1.55
C ILE A 255 -10.25 3.33 -0.50
N GLY A 256 -9.34 2.43 -0.87
CA GLY A 256 -8.25 1.99 0.02
C GLY A 256 -7.34 3.14 0.47
N LEU A 257 -6.97 4.03 -0.45
CA LEU A 257 -6.19 5.24 -0.16
C LEU A 257 -6.94 6.20 0.77
N HIS A 258 -8.23 6.41 0.55
CA HIS A 258 -9.06 7.26 1.42
C HIS A 258 -9.18 6.67 2.84
N MET A 259 -9.34 5.36 2.97
CA MET A 259 -9.35 4.66 4.26
C MET A 259 -8.02 4.77 4.99
N LEU A 260 -6.89 4.62 4.27
CA LEU A 260 -5.54 4.81 4.84
C LEU A 260 -5.32 6.26 5.27
N SER A 261 -5.76 7.24 4.47
CA SER A 261 -5.71 8.65 4.83
C SER A 261 -6.53 8.96 6.09
N GLY A 262 -7.72 8.38 6.22
CA GLY A 262 -8.55 8.48 7.43
C GLY A 262 -7.87 7.86 8.65
N GLY A 263 -7.30 6.66 8.49
CA GLY A 263 -6.52 6.00 9.55
C GLY A 263 -5.31 6.81 10.00
N LEU A 264 -4.58 7.42 9.05
CA LEU A 264 -3.45 8.30 9.33
C LEU A 264 -3.89 9.58 10.05
N GLY A 265 -5.05 10.14 9.69
CA GLY A 265 -5.68 11.25 10.39
C GLY A 265 -5.97 10.92 11.85
N ASN A 266 -6.60 9.77 12.11
CA ASN A 266 -6.91 9.32 13.46
C ASN A 266 -5.62 9.08 14.28
N ALA A 267 -4.62 8.41 13.71
CA ALA A 267 -3.33 8.19 14.38
C ALA A 267 -2.65 9.52 14.75
N ASN A 268 -2.71 10.52 13.87
CA ASN A 268 -2.20 11.86 14.18
C ASN A 268 -2.94 12.53 15.34
N THR A 269 -4.26 12.35 15.44
CA THR A 269 -5.03 12.87 16.59
C THR A 269 -4.67 12.16 17.89
N GLU A 270 -4.49 10.84 17.88
CA GLU A 270 -4.04 10.07 19.05
C GLU A 270 -2.64 10.51 19.50
N ILE A 271 -1.70 10.68 18.57
CA ILE A 271 -0.36 11.21 18.85
C ILE A 271 -0.44 12.60 19.49
N ALA A 272 -1.33 13.47 19.00
CA ALA A 272 -1.53 14.80 19.57
C ALA A 272 -2.07 14.73 21.01
N ILE A 273 -3.02 13.83 21.27
CA ILE A 273 -3.57 13.59 22.62
C ILE A 273 -2.47 13.06 23.55
N LEU A 274 -1.70 12.06 23.12
CA LEU A 274 -0.58 11.50 23.89
C LEU A 274 0.47 12.57 24.19
N LYS A 275 0.80 13.43 23.22
CA LYS A 275 1.73 14.55 23.41
C LYS A 275 1.22 15.56 24.43
N ALA A 276 -0.09 15.84 24.45
CA ALA A 276 -0.71 16.69 25.45
C ALA A 276 -0.68 16.03 26.85
N GLY A 277 -1.00 14.74 26.92
CA GLY A 277 -0.91 13.93 28.15
C GLY A 277 0.50 13.93 28.73
N LEU A 278 1.53 13.74 27.89
CA LEU A 278 2.93 13.76 28.30
C LEU A 278 3.34 15.13 28.87
N LYS A 279 2.90 16.23 28.24
CA LYS A 279 3.15 17.59 28.76
C LYS A 279 2.52 17.78 30.14
N MET A 280 1.30 17.28 30.33
CA MET A 280 0.57 17.40 31.60
C MET A 280 1.22 16.56 32.71
N ALA A 281 1.61 15.32 32.40
CA ALA A 281 2.35 14.45 33.30
C ALA A 281 3.70 15.07 33.70
N ASN A 282 4.42 15.67 32.76
CA ASN A 282 5.67 16.37 33.05
C ASN A 282 5.45 17.58 33.98
N ALA A 283 4.38 18.36 33.78
CA ALA A 283 4.02 19.45 34.68
C ALA A 283 3.67 18.95 36.10
N GLN A 284 2.92 17.85 36.21
CA GLN A 284 2.65 17.20 37.50
C GLN A 284 3.92 16.69 38.19
N ALA A 285 4.85 16.08 37.44
CA ALA A 285 6.13 15.64 37.98
C ALA A 285 6.98 16.82 38.50
N GLN A 286 6.99 17.95 37.78
CA GLN A 286 7.65 19.17 38.25
C GLN A 286 7.01 19.72 39.52
N TRP A 287 5.68 19.75 39.60
CA TRP A 287 4.97 20.19 40.79
C TRP A 287 5.25 19.27 41.99
N ALA A 288 5.19 17.95 41.79
CA ALA A 288 5.53 16.97 42.82
C ALA A 288 6.97 17.12 43.31
N ASN A 289 7.92 17.39 42.41
CA ASN A 289 9.31 17.66 42.78
C ASN A 289 9.46 18.95 43.60
N SER A 290 8.70 19.99 43.28
CA SER A 290 8.67 21.23 44.07
C SER A 290 8.09 20.98 45.47
N SER A 291 6.97 20.26 45.56
CA SER A 291 6.39 19.84 46.85
C SER A 291 7.35 18.97 47.65
N LEU A 292 8.12 18.10 47.00
CA LEU A 292 9.13 17.27 47.65
C LEU A 292 10.27 18.13 48.22
N LYS A 293 10.76 19.13 47.47
CA LYS A 293 11.75 20.11 47.96
C LYS A 293 11.24 20.85 49.19
N ASP A 294 9.98 21.29 49.16
CA ASP A 294 9.37 22.04 50.24
C ASP A 294 9.21 21.17 51.51
N ALA A 295 8.74 19.93 51.34
CA ALA A 295 8.69 18.94 52.41
C ALA A 295 10.10 18.67 52.99
N ASN A 296 11.12 18.58 52.15
CA ASN A 296 12.50 18.36 52.60
C ASN A 296 13.06 19.56 53.38
N ALA A 297 12.70 20.78 52.98
CA ALA A 297 13.01 22.00 53.74
C ALA A 297 12.31 22.00 55.11
N GLN A 298 11.04 21.62 55.17
CA GLN A 298 10.30 21.47 56.43
C GLN A 298 10.91 20.41 57.35
N ILE A 299 11.34 19.26 56.82
CA ILE A 299 12.07 18.24 57.58
C ILE A 299 13.37 18.81 58.17
N HIS A 300 14.09 19.65 57.43
CA HIS A 300 15.29 20.32 57.92
C HIS A 300 14.98 21.27 59.08
N VAL A 301 13.92 22.05 58.98
CA VAL A 301 13.46 22.94 60.08
C VAL A 301 13.08 22.12 61.31
N LEU A 302 12.31 21.04 61.14
CA LEU A 302 11.92 20.15 62.23
C LEU A 302 13.14 19.50 62.91
N ARG A 303 14.16 19.11 62.14
CA ARG A 303 15.44 18.62 62.71
C ARG A 303 16.14 19.69 63.55
N GLY A 304 16.13 20.95 63.10
CA GLY A 304 16.66 22.07 63.88
C GLY A 304 15.89 22.28 65.19
N GLN A 305 14.57 22.19 65.16
CA GLN A 305 13.74 22.26 66.38
C GLN A 305 13.99 21.07 67.32
N LEU A 306 14.25 19.87 66.79
CA LEU A 306 14.59 18.71 67.60
C LEU A 306 15.91 18.89 68.37
N ALA A 307 16.90 19.56 67.76
CA ALA A 307 18.15 19.90 68.45
C ALA A 307 17.91 20.81 69.68
N SER A 308 16.99 21.78 69.57
CA SER A 308 16.57 22.60 70.71
C SER A 308 15.89 21.79 71.83
N VAL A 309 15.19 20.71 71.49
CA VAL A 309 14.62 19.79 72.50
C VAL A 309 15.73 18.99 73.20
N ASP A 310 16.81 18.65 72.50
CA ASP A 310 17.98 18.00 73.11
C ASP A 310 18.72 18.96 74.07
N ASP A 311 18.81 20.26 73.73
CA ASP A 311 19.32 21.30 74.63
C ASP A 311 18.44 21.45 75.88
N LEU A 312 17.12 21.55 75.72
CA LEU A 312 16.16 21.58 76.83
C LEU A 312 16.24 20.32 77.71
N ARG A 313 16.52 19.16 77.12
CA ARG A 313 16.73 17.91 77.84
C ARG A 313 18.03 17.95 78.65
N ALA A 314 19.09 18.56 78.11
CA ALA A 314 20.34 18.78 78.83
C ALA A 314 20.13 19.75 80.01
N GLU A 315 19.43 20.87 79.81
CA GLU A 315 19.06 21.80 80.88
C GLU A 315 18.23 21.12 81.97
N ASN A 316 17.24 20.30 81.60
CA ASN A 316 16.46 19.52 82.57
C ASN A 316 17.30 18.51 83.36
N ARG A 317 18.37 17.95 82.76
CA ARG A 317 19.31 17.08 83.50
C ARG A 317 20.10 17.89 84.53
N VAL A 318 20.54 19.09 84.19
CA VAL A 318 21.22 20.01 85.12
C VAL A 318 20.28 20.38 86.27
N LEU A 319 19.06 20.81 85.97
CA LEU A 319 18.05 21.15 86.98
C LEU A 319 17.74 19.98 87.93
N ARG A 320 17.64 18.76 87.40
CA ARG A 320 17.42 17.56 88.23
C ARG A 320 18.59 17.30 89.18
N SER A 321 19.83 17.45 88.71
CA SER A 321 21.02 17.32 89.54
C SER A 321 21.07 18.42 90.63
N SER A 322 20.71 19.66 90.30
CA SER A 322 20.57 20.73 91.29
C SER A 322 19.47 20.44 92.32
N LEU A 323 18.34 19.87 91.90
CA LEU A 323 17.25 19.48 92.79
C LEU A 323 17.65 18.32 93.72
N GLU A 324 18.37 17.33 93.22
CA GLU A 324 18.96 16.25 94.02
C GLU A 324 19.93 16.81 95.07
N GLY A 325 20.78 17.78 94.68
CA GLY A 325 21.68 18.49 95.59
C GLY A 325 20.94 19.26 96.68
N ALA A 326 19.91 20.03 96.31
CA ALA A 326 19.06 20.76 97.25
C ALA A 326 18.31 19.80 98.20
N ASN A 327 17.82 18.66 97.71
CA ASN A 327 17.17 17.66 98.53
C ASN A 327 18.15 17.02 99.54
N ALA A 328 19.40 16.74 99.14
CA ALA A 328 20.44 16.26 100.05
C ALA A 328 20.75 17.28 101.15
N GLU A 329 20.74 18.57 100.81
CA GLU A 329 20.92 19.67 101.76
C GLU A 329 19.75 19.80 102.74
N ILE A 330 18.50 19.68 102.26
CA ILE A 330 17.31 19.62 103.11
C ILE A 330 17.39 18.45 104.09
N GLN A 331 17.81 17.25 103.66
CA GLN A 331 18.00 16.12 104.58
C GLN A 331 19.08 16.40 105.64
N ARG A 332 20.15 17.11 105.27
CA ARG A 332 21.22 17.53 106.20
C ARG A 332 20.70 18.52 107.25
N VAL A 333 19.91 19.50 106.84
CA VAL A 333 19.25 20.46 107.74
C VAL A 333 18.25 19.73 108.65
N LYS A 334 17.46 18.80 108.11
CA LYS A 334 16.54 17.96 108.88
C LYS A 334 17.26 17.16 109.98
N GLY A 335 18.40 16.55 109.66
CA GLY A 335 19.24 15.87 110.66
C GLY A 335 19.77 16.84 111.73
N SER A 336 20.17 18.05 111.32
CA SER A 336 20.62 19.09 112.25
C SER A 336 19.51 19.55 113.21
N VAL A 337 18.28 19.71 112.69
CA VAL A 337 17.09 20.03 113.51
C VAL A 337 16.73 18.89 114.45
N GLN A 338 16.82 17.63 114.02
CA GLN A 338 16.62 16.47 114.89
C GLN A 338 17.63 16.44 116.05
N ASN A 339 18.90 16.74 115.78
CA ASN A 339 19.93 16.87 116.81
C ASN A 339 19.63 18.04 117.78
N ALA A 340 19.20 19.19 117.26
CA ALA A 340 18.79 20.33 118.10
C ALA A 340 17.58 19.99 118.99
N ASN A 341 16.60 19.25 118.45
CA ASN A 341 15.45 18.78 119.24
C ASN A 341 15.86 17.78 120.33
N ALA A 342 16.79 16.87 120.05
CA ALA A 342 17.34 15.96 121.05
C ALA A 342 18.08 16.74 122.16
N LEU A 343 18.89 17.74 121.80
CA LEU A 343 19.58 18.62 122.74
C LEU A 343 18.59 19.45 123.59
N ASN A 344 17.52 19.95 122.98
CA ASN A 344 16.45 20.65 123.69
C ASN A 344 15.74 19.71 124.68
N SER A 345 15.43 18.47 124.28
CA SER A 345 14.86 17.46 125.19
C SER A 345 15.79 17.19 126.37
N GLN A 346 17.10 17.06 126.12
CA GLN A 346 18.11 16.88 127.16
C GLN A 346 18.17 18.07 128.12
N THR A 347 18.07 19.29 127.59
CA THR A 347 18.01 20.54 128.38
C THR A 347 16.75 20.58 129.26
N GLN A 348 15.59 20.20 128.71
CA GLN A 348 14.35 20.11 129.49
C GLN A 348 14.44 19.06 130.62
N THR A 349 15.08 17.92 130.37
CA THR A 349 15.32 16.90 131.42
C THR A 349 16.24 17.41 132.52
N PHE A 350 17.31 18.14 132.16
CA PHE A 350 18.22 18.76 133.13
C PHE A 350 17.50 19.81 133.99
N LEU A 351 16.69 20.68 133.38
CA LEU A 351 15.88 21.67 134.10
C LEU A 351 14.86 21.00 135.05
N ARG A 352 14.23 19.89 134.64
CA ARG A 352 13.33 19.12 135.51
C ARG A 352 14.04 18.54 136.72
N GLY A 353 15.22 17.96 136.54
CA GLY A 353 16.02 17.43 137.65
C GLY A 353 16.46 18.52 138.65
N SER A 354 16.81 19.71 138.16
CA SER A 354 17.09 20.87 139.02
C SER A 354 15.86 21.31 139.81
N LEU A 355 14.69 21.35 139.15
CA LEU A 355 13.43 21.77 139.77
C LEU A 355 12.98 20.80 140.88
N ASP A 356 13.11 19.50 140.64
CA ASP A 356 12.81 18.44 141.62
C ASP A 356 13.75 18.50 142.84
N ASN A 357 15.01 18.89 142.64
CA ASN A 357 15.98 19.12 143.71
C ASN A 357 15.58 20.33 144.60
N THR A 358 15.23 21.47 143.99
CA THR A 358 14.69 22.63 144.73
C THR A 358 13.35 22.33 145.43
N SER A 359 12.49 21.52 144.83
CA SER A 359 11.22 21.08 145.45
C SER A 359 11.47 20.25 146.71
N SER A 360 12.51 19.41 146.70
CA SER A 360 12.93 18.59 147.84
C SER A 360 13.51 19.43 148.99
N GLU A 361 14.25 20.50 148.68
CA GLU A 361 14.75 21.47 149.68
C GLU A 361 13.62 22.27 150.36
N ILE A 362 12.57 22.66 149.61
CA ILE A 362 11.40 23.37 150.14
C ILE A 362 10.58 22.48 151.10
N GLN A 363 10.49 21.17 150.84
CA GLN A 363 9.83 20.24 151.76
C GLN A 363 10.60 20.06 153.08
N LEU A 364 11.94 20.15 153.03
CA LEU A 364 12.82 20.04 154.21
C LEU A 364 12.71 21.28 155.12
N LEU A 365 12.54 22.48 154.54
CA LEU A 365 12.23 23.72 155.27
C LEU A 365 10.84 23.71 155.91
N ARG A 366 9.84 23.08 155.28
CA ARG A 366 8.49 22.93 155.84
C ARG A 366 8.45 22.02 157.07
N GLY A 367 9.39 21.07 157.19
CA GLY A 367 9.56 20.21 158.37
C GLY A 367 10.13 20.95 159.60
N HIS A 368 10.94 22.00 159.39
CA HIS A 368 11.52 22.81 160.46
C HIS A 368 10.51 23.77 161.10
N PHE A 369 9.55 24.30 160.34
CA PHE A 369 8.52 25.21 160.87
C PHE A 369 7.47 24.54 161.76
N LYS A 370 7.29 23.21 161.66
CA LYS A 370 6.31 22.48 162.48
C LYS A 370 6.83 22.11 163.89
N ARG A 371 8.12 22.30 164.15
CA ARG A 371 8.78 21.91 165.41
C ARG A 371 9.00 23.07 166.41
N ASN A 372 8.68 24.30 166.02
CA ASN A 372 8.82 25.51 166.85
C ASN A 372 7.48 26.10 167.34
N GLY A 373 6.37 25.34 167.27
CA GLY A 373 5.02 25.85 167.55
C GLY A 373 4.41 25.48 168.91
N ASP A 374 5.01 24.56 169.68
CA ASP A 374 4.31 23.88 170.78
C ASP A 374 4.55 24.43 172.20
N GLU A 375 5.03 25.66 172.39
CA GLU A 375 5.20 26.25 173.74
C GLU A 375 4.85 27.74 173.86
N ILE A 376 3.72 28.21 173.31
CA ILE A 376 2.96 29.32 173.93
C ILE A 376 1.49 28.91 174.01
N LEU A 377 1.24 28.10 175.03
CA LEU A 377 -0.06 27.82 175.60
C LEU A 377 -0.64 29.06 176.29
N LEU A 378 -1.97 29.14 176.26
CA LEU A 378 -2.82 29.65 177.35
C LEU A 378 -2.66 31.13 177.73
N LEU A 379 -3.50 31.96 177.11
CA LEU A 379 -4.58 32.62 177.85
C LEU A 379 -5.52 33.39 176.91
N LYS A 380 -6.82 33.14 177.09
CA LYS A 380 -7.88 34.16 177.05
C LYS A 380 -8.38 34.49 175.63
N ARG A 381 -9.42 33.83 175.10
CA ARG A 381 -10.75 33.63 175.69
C ARG A 381 -11.21 34.88 176.44
N ASP A 382 -11.72 35.85 175.71
CA ASP A 382 -13.05 36.43 175.93
C ASP A 382 -13.17 37.73 175.15
N LEU A 383 -14.39 37.97 174.66
CA LEU A 383 -14.89 39.19 174.01
C LEU A 383 -14.48 39.35 172.55
N GLU A 384 -15.23 38.81 171.59
CA GLU A 384 -16.69 38.99 171.38
C GLU A 384 -17.13 40.47 171.44
N THR A 385 -17.91 40.83 170.41
CA THR A 385 -18.84 41.96 170.35
C THR A 385 -18.26 43.29 169.86
N VAL A 386 -18.34 43.52 168.55
CA VAL A 386 -19.34 44.44 167.95
C VAL A 386 -19.55 43.98 166.49
N THR A 387 -20.63 43.29 166.09
CA THR A 387 -22.06 43.64 165.93
C THR A 387 -22.40 43.87 164.45
N ALA A 388 -23.39 43.10 163.99
CA ALA A 388 -24.27 43.29 162.83
C ALA A 388 -23.65 43.08 161.42
N GLN A 389 -24.29 42.47 160.42
CA GLN A 389 -25.51 41.66 160.27
C GLN A 389 -25.57 41.28 158.77
N THR A 390 -26.16 40.13 158.45
CA THR A 390 -26.91 39.85 157.20
C THR A 390 -26.19 39.72 155.83
N GLN A 391 -26.15 38.47 155.34
CA GLN A 391 -27.01 37.97 154.23
C GLN A 391 -26.72 38.38 152.77
N VAL A 392 -26.41 37.34 151.97
CA VAL A 392 -27.00 36.97 150.64
C VAL A 392 -26.38 37.43 149.30
N THR A 393 -25.95 36.39 148.54
CA THR A 393 -25.94 36.13 147.08
C THR A 393 -25.26 37.09 146.09
N SER A 394 -24.42 36.57 145.18
CA SER A 394 -24.84 36.00 143.86
C SER A 394 -23.67 35.96 142.84
N ASN A 395 -23.47 34.80 142.18
CA ASN A 395 -23.17 34.55 140.74
C ASN A 395 -21.96 35.25 140.05
N HIS A 396 -21.29 34.76 138.99
CA HIS A 396 -21.23 33.55 138.14
C HIS A 396 -19.94 33.70 137.28
N LEU A 397 -19.62 32.67 136.46
CA LEU A 397 -18.89 32.79 135.18
C LEU A 397 -17.34 32.81 135.20
N GLU A 398 -16.72 31.63 135.08
CA GLU A 398 -15.73 31.31 134.03
C GLU A 398 -15.33 29.83 134.12
N ARG A 399 -16.24 29.01 133.57
CA ARG A 399 -16.01 27.66 133.08
C ARG A 399 -15.87 27.79 131.56
N THR A 400 -15.28 26.79 130.90
CA THR A 400 -15.31 26.52 129.45
C THR A 400 -14.40 27.37 128.52
N ASP A 401 -13.08 27.17 128.60
CA ASP A 401 -12.15 27.58 127.51
C ASP A 401 -11.11 26.47 127.16
N ALA A 402 -10.62 25.72 128.15
CA ALA A 402 -9.59 24.70 127.92
C ALA A 402 -10.05 23.41 127.22
N GLN A 403 -11.36 23.18 127.04
CA GLN A 403 -11.87 21.98 126.35
C GLN A 403 -12.18 22.20 124.85
N ILE A 404 -12.25 23.44 124.37
CA ILE A 404 -12.54 23.77 122.96
C ILE A 404 -11.26 23.80 122.10
N GLN A 405 -10.07 23.98 122.69
CA GLN A 405 -8.80 23.98 121.96
C GLN A 405 -8.31 22.59 121.53
N LEU A 406 -8.79 21.50 122.15
CA LEU A 406 -8.39 20.12 121.81
C LEU A 406 -9.13 19.58 120.57
N LEU A 407 -10.37 20.03 120.32
CA LEU A 407 -11.16 19.69 119.11
C LEU A 407 -10.80 20.57 117.90
N LYS A 408 -10.12 21.70 118.11
CA LYS A 408 -9.65 22.60 117.04
C LYS A 408 -8.42 22.04 116.29
N THR A 409 -7.53 21.37 117.00
CA THR A 409 -6.32 20.73 116.44
C THR A 409 -6.60 19.46 115.63
N GLU A 410 -7.71 18.76 115.86
CA GLU A 410 -8.11 17.62 115.02
C GLU A 410 -8.81 18.06 113.72
N LEU A 411 -9.45 19.24 113.70
CA LEU A 411 -10.09 19.81 112.51
C LEU A 411 -9.07 20.44 111.53
N GLU A 412 -7.89 20.85 112.00
CA GLU A 412 -6.79 21.33 111.14
C GLU A 412 -6.11 20.20 110.34
N ASN A 413 -6.30 18.93 110.70
CA ASN A 413 -5.88 17.78 109.88
C ASN A 413 -6.83 17.49 108.70
N ALA A 414 -8.01 18.11 108.64
CA ALA A 414 -8.89 18.04 107.47
C ALA A 414 -8.42 18.95 106.31
N ASN A 415 -7.48 19.87 106.55
CA ASN A 415 -6.83 20.68 105.50
C ASN A 415 -5.73 19.92 104.73
N ALA A 416 -5.47 18.65 105.06
CA ALA A 416 -4.55 17.78 104.31
C ALA A 416 -5.21 17.11 103.07
N LEU A 417 -6.52 17.26 102.87
CA LEU A 417 -7.21 16.76 101.66
C LEU A 417 -7.16 17.74 100.48
N ASP A 418 -7.10 19.04 100.73
CA ASP A 418 -7.12 20.07 99.68
C ASP A 418 -5.91 19.97 98.72
N PRO A 419 -4.66 19.76 99.20
CA PRO A 419 -3.52 19.56 98.30
C PRO A 419 -3.63 18.26 97.49
N LYS A 420 -4.20 17.19 98.08
CA LYS A 420 -4.38 15.90 97.40
C LYS A 420 -5.48 15.98 96.34
N ILE A 421 -6.55 16.72 96.58
CA ILE A 421 -7.62 16.99 95.61
C ILE A 421 -7.09 17.87 94.47
N GLN A 422 -6.27 18.87 94.74
CA GLN A 422 -5.59 19.67 93.70
C GLN A 422 -4.63 18.83 92.85
N VAL A 423 -3.84 17.96 93.47
CA VAL A 423 -2.95 17.04 92.74
C VAL A 423 -3.76 16.07 91.89
N LEU A 424 -4.82 15.47 92.41
CA LEU A 424 -5.72 14.61 91.62
C LEU A 424 -6.39 15.37 90.47
N SER A 425 -6.81 16.61 90.71
CA SER A 425 -7.36 17.52 89.70
C SER A 425 -6.34 17.80 88.60
N SER A 426 -5.07 18.03 88.96
CA SER A 426 -3.99 18.24 87.99
C SER A 426 -3.72 17.00 87.14
N TYR A 427 -3.74 15.80 87.74
CA TYR A 427 -3.61 14.53 87.02
C TYR A 427 -4.80 14.28 86.10
N LEU A 428 -6.03 14.55 86.54
CA LEU A 428 -7.22 14.44 85.70
C LEU A 428 -7.20 15.43 84.54
N LYS A 429 -6.72 16.66 84.75
CA LYS A 429 -6.58 17.68 83.71
C LYS A 429 -5.50 17.28 82.69
N ASN A 430 -4.38 16.72 83.15
CA ASN A 430 -3.33 16.20 82.29
C ASN A 430 -3.82 14.98 81.47
N ALA A 431 -4.48 14.01 82.12
CA ALA A 431 -5.09 12.87 81.46
C ALA A 431 -6.16 13.29 80.44
N SER A 432 -6.97 14.31 80.75
CA SER A 432 -7.93 14.89 79.80
C SER A 432 -7.23 15.51 78.59
N SER A 433 -6.10 16.19 78.77
CA SER A 433 -5.33 16.76 77.66
C SER A 433 -4.68 15.68 76.78
N GLU A 434 -4.18 14.60 77.38
CA GLU A 434 -3.61 13.46 76.67
C GLU A 434 -4.69 12.72 75.87
N ILE A 435 -5.87 12.52 76.44
CA ILE A 435 -7.03 11.94 75.75
C ILE A 435 -7.46 12.81 74.56
N GLN A 436 -7.49 14.13 74.72
CA GLN A 436 -7.80 15.06 73.63
C GLN A 436 -6.78 14.95 72.49
N THR A 437 -5.50 14.82 72.84
CA THR A 437 -4.39 14.69 71.89
C THR A 437 -4.44 13.34 71.17
N LEU A 438 -4.77 12.25 71.89
CA LEU A 438 -5.02 10.92 71.31
C LEU A 438 -6.21 10.94 70.35
N LYS A 439 -7.30 11.63 70.70
CA LYS A 439 -8.46 11.78 69.82
C LYS A 439 -8.10 12.45 68.50
N GLN A 440 -7.34 13.55 68.53
CA GLN A 440 -6.86 14.22 67.31
C GLN A 440 -5.95 13.31 66.46
N ARG A 441 -5.10 12.50 67.09
CA ARG A 441 -4.26 11.53 66.39
C ARG A 441 -5.08 10.42 65.73
N VAL A 442 -6.15 9.95 66.37
CA VAL A 442 -7.08 8.96 65.79
C VAL A 442 -7.83 9.54 64.60
N GLU A 443 -8.27 10.80 64.68
CA GLU A 443 -8.90 11.50 63.54
C GLU A 443 -7.91 11.69 62.37
N ALA A 444 -6.65 12.03 62.66
CA ALA A 444 -5.60 12.08 61.64
C ALA A 444 -5.30 10.70 61.02
N ALA A 445 -5.33 9.63 61.82
CA ALA A 445 -5.18 8.26 61.32
C ALA A 445 -6.34 7.86 60.40
N ALA A 446 -7.58 8.26 60.71
CA ALA A 446 -8.73 8.02 59.84
C ALA A 446 -8.60 8.74 58.48
N SER A 447 -8.05 9.97 58.47
CA SER A 447 -7.72 10.69 57.22
C SER A 447 -6.60 9.99 56.43
N LEU A 448 -5.64 9.35 57.12
CA LEU A 448 -4.60 8.58 56.44
C LEU A 448 -5.19 7.33 55.77
N VAL A 449 -6.12 6.64 56.43
CA VAL A 449 -6.81 5.46 55.86
C VAL A 449 -7.57 5.82 54.58
N SER A 450 -8.28 6.96 54.53
CA SER A 450 -8.98 7.38 53.32
C SER A 450 -8.02 7.74 52.16
N LYS A 451 -6.87 8.35 52.47
CA LYS A 451 -5.79 8.56 51.49
C LYS A 451 -5.22 7.24 50.96
N THR A 452 -5.03 6.25 51.83
CA THR A 452 -4.56 4.91 51.43
C THR A 452 -5.57 4.22 50.50
N GLN A 453 -6.86 4.26 50.82
CA GLN A 453 -7.90 3.71 49.94
C GLN A 453 -7.96 4.41 48.57
N MET A 454 -7.76 5.72 48.53
CA MET A 454 -7.69 6.46 47.26
C MET A 454 -6.45 6.03 46.45
N LEU A 455 -5.31 5.85 47.10
CA LEU A 455 -4.10 5.36 46.45
C LEU A 455 -4.29 3.95 45.87
N GLU A 456 -4.95 3.07 46.63
CA GLU A 456 -5.30 1.71 46.21
C GLU A 456 -6.17 1.73 44.95
N SER A 457 -7.20 2.58 44.92
CA SER A 457 -8.08 2.74 43.75
C SER A 457 -7.32 3.24 42.53
N ASN A 458 -6.44 4.23 42.71
CA ASN A 458 -5.60 4.75 41.63
C ASN A 458 -4.63 3.68 41.10
N LEU A 459 -4.05 2.87 41.99
CA LEU A 459 -3.17 1.76 41.61
C LEU A 459 -3.92 0.71 40.79
N GLN A 460 -5.15 0.35 41.19
CA GLN A 460 -5.96 -0.58 40.41
C GLN A 460 -6.31 -0.03 39.02
N LYS A 461 -6.63 1.26 38.93
CA LYS A 461 -6.89 1.91 37.63
C LYS A 461 -5.65 1.88 36.74
N ALA A 462 -4.48 2.25 37.28
CA ALA A 462 -3.22 2.20 36.54
C ALA A 462 -2.87 0.77 36.10
N ASN A 463 -3.19 -0.24 36.91
CA ASN A 463 -2.98 -1.63 36.53
C ASN A 463 -3.91 -2.06 35.37
N ALA A 464 -5.17 -1.64 35.38
CA ALA A 464 -6.10 -1.90 34.27
C ALA A 464 -5.63 -1.23 32.96
N GLU A 465 -5.16 0.02 33.03
CA GLU A 465 -4.57 0.74 31.89
C GLU A 465 -3.33 0.01 31.35
N ASN A 466 -2.46 -0.51 32.22
CA ASN A 466 -1.30 -1.31 31.80
C ASN A 466 -1.68 -2.62 31.10
N GLN A 467 -2.75 -3.29 31.54
CA GLN A 467 -3.24 -4.48 30.83
C GLN A 467 -3.80 -4.14 29.45
N GLN A 468 -4.51 -3.01 29.32
CA GLN A 468 -5.01 -2.54 28.04
C GLN A 468 -3.87 -2.23 27.08
N LEU A 469 -2.86 -1.47 27.54
CA LEU A 469 -1.67 -1.16 26.74
C LEU A 469 -0.92 -2.42 26.29
N LYS A 470 -0.88 -3.46 27.12
CA LYS A 470 -0.29 -4.74 26.76
C LYS A 470 -1.06 -5.42 25.63
N TRP A 471 -2.39 -5.38 25.66
CA TRP A 471 -3.23 -5.93 24.59
C TRP A 471 -3.06 -5.13 23.28
N ASP A 472 -3.05 -3.80 23.36
CA ASP A 472 -2.83 -2.92 22.21
C ASP A 472 -1.45 -3.14 21.57
N LEU A 473 -0.41 -3.38 22.39
CA LEU A 473 0.92 -3.71 21.91
C LEU A 473 0.96 -5.01 21.10
N GLU A 474 0.27 -6.07 21.55
CA GLU A 474 0.20 -7.34 20.82
C GLU A 474 -0.56 -7.21 19.50
N ASN A 475 -1.63 -6.41 19.46
CA ASN A 475 -2.31 -6.09 18.22
C ASN A 475 -1.43 -5.28 17.26
N THR A 476 -0.68 -4.32 17.79
CA THR A 476 0.25 -3.50 17.01
C THR A 476 1.35 -4.38 16.40
N LYS A 477 1.91 -5.33 17.16
CA LYS A 477 2.86 -6.33 16.64
C LYS A 477 2.26 -7.16 15.50
N THR A 478 1.00 -7.57 15.65
CA THR A 478 0.29 -8.32 14.61
C THR A 478 0.08 -7.48 13.35
N LEU A 479 -0.24 -6.20 13.51
CA LEU A 479 -0.39 -5.27 12.39
C LEU A 479 0.93 -5.03 11.67
N ILE A 480 2.04 -4.87 12.40
CA ILE A 480 3.39 -4.71 11.83
C ILE A 480 3.75 -5.92 10.95
N LYS A 481 3.48 -7.14 11.41
CA LYS A 481 3.71 -8.36 10.59
C LYS A 481 2.93 -8.32 9.28
N LYS A 482 1.64 -7.97 9.32
CA LYS A 482 0.80 -7.85 8.11
C LYS A 482 1.31 -6.77 7.16
N ILE A 483 1.77 -5.64 7.69
CA ILE A 483 2.37 -4.57 6.87
C ILE A 483 3.63 -5.09 6.18
N GLN A 484 4.46 -5.85 6.88
CA GLN A 484 5.70 -6.39 6.33
C GLN A 484 5.43 -7.45 5.25
N GLU A 485 4.43 -8.31 5.43
CA GLU A 485 3.96 -9.24 4.39
C GLU A 485 3.48 -8.48 3.14
N LYS A 486 2.73 -7.38 3.31
CA LYS A 486 2.28 -6.54 2.20
C LYS A 486 3.43 -5.82 1.50
N GLN A 487 4.42 -5.34 2.24
CA GLN A 487 5.63 -4.73 1.67
C GLN A 487 6.42 -5.73 0.82
N ASN A 488 6.62 -6.95 1.31
CA ASN A 488 7.30 -7.99 0.55
C ASN A 488 6.53 -8.32 -0.75
N GLY A 489 5.19 -8.43 -0.67
CA GLY A 489 4.36 -8.64 -1.86
C GLY A 489 4.45 -7.49 -2.87
N LEU A 490 4.54 -6.24 -2.41
CA LEU A 490 4.73 -5.07 -3.28
C LEU A 490 6.09 -5.08 -3.99
N GLU A 491 7.16 -5.50 -3.31
CA GLU A 491 8.49 -5.58 -3.94
C GLU A 491 8.51 -6.64 -5.05
N THR A 492 7.88 -7.80 -4.83
CA THR A 492 7.74 -8.82 -5.88
C THR A 492 6.98 -8.30 -7.10
N ILE A 493 5.91 -7.53 -6.89
CA ILE A 493 5.15 -6.91 -7.99
C ILE A 493 6.01 -5.89 -8.74
N ARG A 494 6.85 -5.13 -8.03
CA ARG A 494 7.76 -4.15 -8.63
C ARG A 494 8.80 -4.81 -9.54
N GLU A 495 9.42 -5.90 -9.09
CA GLU A 495 10.39 -6.67 -9.88
C GLU A 495 9.73 -7.26 -11.14
N ALA A 496 8.52 -7.80 -11.01
CA ALA A 496 7.74 -8.31 -12.13
C ALA A 496 7.41 -7.20 -13.15
N PHE A 497 7.03 -6.01 -12.67
CA PHE A 497 6.76 -4.86 -13.53
C PHE A 497 8.01 -4.39 -14.28
N GLY A 498 9.17 -4.34 -13.61
CA GLY A 498 10.44 -4.02 -14.26
C GLY A 498 10.82 -5.02 -15.34
N SER A 499 10.59 -6.32 -15.09
CA SER A 499 10.81 -7.37 -16.08
C SER A 499 9.86 -7.24 -17.28
N GLN A 500 8.60 -6.90 -17.03
CA GLN A 500 7.59 -6.72 -18.07
C GLN A 500 7.85 -5.47 -18.93
N GLU A 501 8.30 -4.37 -18.34
CA GLU A 501 8.70 -3.17 -19.07
C GLU A 501 9.88 -3.47 -19.99
N GLN A 502 10.87 -4.23 -19.51
CA GLN A 502 12.01 -4.63 -20.32
C GLN A 502 11.58 -5.52 -21.49
N LEU A 503 10.68 -6.48 -21.26
CA LEU A 503 10.12 -7.30 -22.33
C LEU A 503 9.40 -6.45 -23.38
N GLN A 504 8.60 -5.48 -22.94
CA GLN A 504 7.87 -4.59 -23.85
C GLN A 504 8.81 -3.69 -24.66
N ARG A 505 9.90 -3.20 -24.06
CA ARG A 505 10.94 -2.45 -24.80
C ARG A 505 11.59 -3.31 -25.88
N THR A 506 11.98 -4.54 -25.55
CA THR A 506 12.57 -5.49 -26.52
C THR A 506 11.59 -5.81 -27.64
N GLN A 507 10.31 -6.04 -27.31
CA GLN A 507 9.25 -6.28 -28.30
C GLN A 507 9.05 -5.07 -29.23
N ASN A 508 9.05 -3.85 -28.68
CA ASN A 508 8.93 -2.62 -29.48
C ASN A 508 10.15 -2.41 -30.39
N GLN A 509 11.36 -2.69 -29.91
CA GLN A 509 12.58 -2.64 -30.73
C GLN A 509 12.53 -3.66 -31.87
N LEU A 510 12.11 -4.88 -31.57
CA LEU A 510 11.92 -5.93 -32.58
C LEU A 510 10.87 -5.51 -33.62
N LEU A 511 9.73 -4.98 -33.17
CA LEU A 511 8.66 -4.49 -34.04
C LEU A 511 9.17 -3.38 -34.97
N HIS A 512 9.98 -2.45 -34.47
CA HIS A 512 10.56 -1.39 -35.29
C HIS A 512 11.45 -1.94 -36.40
N LEU A 513 12.28 -2.96 -36.10
CA LEU A 513 13.12 -3.61 -37.10
C LEU A 513 12.27 -4.36 -38.15
N ILE A 514 11.21 -5.03 -37.72
CA ILE A 514 10.27 -5.71 -38.64
C ILE A 514 9.61 -4.68 -39.58
N LEU A 515 9.17 -3.54 -39.04
CA LEU A 515 8.60 -2.45 -39.85
C LEU A 515 9.61 -1.82 -40.83
N GLN A 516 10.91 -1.97 -40.57
CA GLN A 516 11.99 -1.57 -41.48
C GLN A 516 12.33 -2.65 -42.53
N GLY A 517 11.57 -3.75 -42.59
CA GLY A 517 11.77 -4.83 -43.56
C GLY A 517 12.75 -5.91 -43.11
N TRP A 518 12.97 -6.07 -41.80
CA TRP A 518 13.72 -7.21 -41.26
C TRP A 518 12.79 -8.39 -40.93
N GLU A 519 13.20 -9.59 -41.34
CA GLU A 519 12.49 -10.83 -41.06
C GLU A 519 13.12 -11.55 -39.87
N ALA A 520 12.30 -11.99 -38.92
CA ALA A 520 12.78 -12.72 -37.74
C ALA A 520 12.73 -14.23 -38.00
N HIS A 521 13.84 -14.92 -37.74
CA HIS A 521 13.90 -16.39 -37.75
C HIS A 521 14.87 -16.90 -36.69
N GLY A 522 14.37 -17.78 -35.82
CA GLY A 522 15.14 -18.26 -34.67
C GLY A 522 15.60 -17.10 -33.77
N ALA A 523 16.88 -17.09 -33.42
CA ALA A 523 17.51 -16.04 -32.61
C ALA A 523 18.21 -14.95 -33.46
N SER A 524 17.75 -14.73 -34.69
CA SER A 524 18.37 -13.80 -35.63
C SER A 524 17.34 -13.03 -36.46
N LEU A 525 17.75 -11.84 -36.89
CA LEU A 525 17.03 -10.99 -37.84
C LEU A 525 17.76 -10.97 -39.17
N TYR A 526 16.99 -11.02 -40.25
CA TYR A 526 17.46 -11.08 -41.62
C TYR A 526 16.93 -9.91 -42.43
N TYR A 527 17.76 -9.32 -43.27
CA TYR A 527 17.34 -8.26 -44.18
C TYR A 527 17.62 -8.69 -45.61
N PHE A 528 16.58 -8.69 -46.45
CA PHE A 528 16.66 -9.05 -47.86
C PHE A 528 16.65 -7.77 -48.70
N SER A 529 17.72 -7.55 -49.46
CA SER A 529 17.88 -6.31 -50.21
C SER A 529 16.93 -6.21 -51.41
N HIS A 530 16.42 -5.02 -51.68
CA HIS A 530 15.64 -4.75 -52.92
C HIS A 530 16.50 -4.26 -54.10
N VAL A 531 17.78 -3.96 -53.87
CA VAL A 531 18.72 -3.51 -54.90
C VAL A 531 19.89 -4.48 -55.01
N LYS A 532 20.70 -4.34 -56.07
CA LYS A 532 21.84 -5.22 -56.32
C LYS A 532 23.17 -4.52 -56.04
N LYS A 533 24.14 -5.24 -55.49
CA LYS A 533 25.48 -4.79 -55.11
C LYS A 533 26.53 -5.88 -55.33
N SER A 534 27.80 -5.51 -55.42
CA SER A 534 28.89 -6.48 -55.29
C SER A 534 28.94 -7.06 -53.88
N TRP A 535 29.60 -8.21 -53.69
CA TRP A 535 29.68 -8.87 -52.39
C TRP A 535 30.30 -7.94 -51.33
N HIS A 536 31.38 -7.23 -51.67
CA HIS A 536 32.04 -6.28 -50.76
C HIS A 536 31.18 -5.05 -50.44
N GLU A 537 30.37 -4.58 -51.39
CA GLU A 537 29.41 -3.49 -51.15
C GLU A 537 28.25 -3.93 -50.26
N ALA A 538 27.76 -5.15 -50.46
CA ALA A 538 26.70 -5.76 -49.68
C ALA A 538 27.14 -6.00 -48.23
N GLU A 539 28.34 -6.53 -48.01
CA GLU A 539 28.91 -6.70 -46.66
C GLU A 539 29.07 -5.35 -45.95
N ARG A 540 29.60 -4.32 -46.62
CA ARG A 540 29.68 -2.98 -46.05
C ARG A 540 28.32 -2.43 -45.65
N PHE A 541 27.28 -2.70 -46.44
CA PHE A 541 25.92 -2.33 -46.07
C PHE A 541 25.47 -3.08 -44.80
N CYS A 542 25.64 -4.40 -44.74
CA CYS A 542 25.25 -5.17 -43.56
C CYS A 542 25.98 -4.68 -42.30
N VAL A 543 27.29 -4.44 -42.39
CA VAL A 543 28.09 -3.88 -41.28
C VAL A 543 27.56 -2.52 -40.84
N SER A 544 27.16 -1.65 -41.77
CA SER A 544 26.55 -0.35 -41.43
C SER A 544 25.23 -0.48 -40.65
N GLN A 545 24.56 -1.62 -40.75
CA GLN A 545 23.31 -1.95 -40.04
C GLN A 545 23.54 -2.77 -38.76
N GLY A 546 24.79 -2.92 -38.32
CA GLY A 546 25.19 -3.76 -37.18
C GLY A 546 24.95 -5.25 -37.44
N ALA A 547 25.12 -5.68 -38.69
CA ALA A 547 24.92 -7.04 -39.17
C ALA A 547 26.11 -7.47 -40.04
N HIS A 548 26.07 -8.69 -40.54
CA HIS A 548 26.98 -9.20 -41.58
C HIS A 548 26.16 -9.89 -42.66
N LEU A 549 26.76 -10.17 -43.82
CA LEU A 549 26.14 -11.08 -44.78
C LEU A 549 25.83 -12.42 -44.11
N ALA A 550 24.68 -12.99 -44.44
CA ALA A 550 24.12 -14.11 -43.69
C ALA A 550 25.03 -15.34 -43.72
N SER A 551 25.34 -15.87 -42.54
CA SER A 551 25.87 -17.22 -42.36
C SER A 551 24.74 -18.24 -42.31
N VAL A 552 25.03 -19.47 -42.73
CA VAL A 552 24.09 -20.59 -42.63
C VAL A 552 24.66 -21.64 -41.69
N THR A 553 23.94 -21.89 -40.60
CA THR A 553 24.37 -22.73 -39.48
C THR A 553 23.53 -23.99 -39.30
N SER A 554 22.35 -24.06 -39.94
CA SER A 554 21.46 -25.22 -39.89
C SER A 554 20.67 -25.41 -41.20
N GLU A 555 20.07 -26.60 -41.37
CA GLU A 555 19.21 -26.90 -42.53
C GLU A 555 17.91 -26.07 -42.49
N GLU A 556 17.38 -25.81 -41.30
CA GLU A 556 16.20 -24.97 -41.10
C GLU A 556 16.48 -23.52 -41.53
N GLU A 557 17.67 -23.01 -41.24
CA GLU A 557 18.10 -21.68 -41.67
C GLU A 557 18.26 -21.62 -43.20
N GLN A 558 18.87 -22.63 -43.82
CA GLN A 558 18.94 -22.74 -45.29
C GLN A 558 17.54 -22.73 -45.93
N ALA A 559 16.62 -23.52 -45.37
CA ALA A 559 15.25 -23.61 -45.87
C ALA A 559 14.50 -22.28 -45.72
N PHE A 560 14.70 -21.58 -44.60
CA PHE A 560 14.16 -20.24 -44.38
C PHE A 560 14.67 -19.24 -45.43
N LEU A 561 15.99 -19.16 -45.64
CA LEU A 561 16.57 -18.25 -46.63
C LEU A 561 16.03 -18.55 -48.04
N THR A 562 15.94 -19.82 -48.41
CA THR A 562 15.43 -20.27 -49.72
C THR A 562 14.01 -19.74 -50.02
N ARG A 563 13.15 -19.56 -49.00
CA ARG A 563 11.80 -19.02 -49.20
C ARG A 563 11.81 -17.61 -49.77
N PHE A 564 12.81 -16.81 -49.43
CA PHE A 564 12.96 -15.42 -49.86
C PHE A 564 13.90 -15.27 -51.05
N THR A 565 14.86 -16.18 -51.22
CA THR A 565 15.85 -16.13 -52.30
C THR A 565 15.48 -16.97 -53.53
N SER A 566 14.38 -17.73 -53.51
CA SER A 566 14.01 -18.65 -54.61
C SER A 566 13.86 -18.00 -55.99
N THR A 567 13.56 -16.70 -56.08
CA THR A 567 13.29 -16.01 -57.35
C THR A 567 14.48 -15.22 -57.89
N SER A 568 15.55 -15.04 -57.10
CA SER A 568 16.72 -14.26 -57.51
C SER A 568 17.97 -14.59 -56.68
N HIS A 569 19.14 -14.42 -57.27
CA HIS A 569 20.42 -14.66 -56.59
C HIS A 569 20.68 -13.62 -55.51
N HIS A 570 21.05 -14.11 -54.32
CA HIS A 570 21.40 -13.30 -53.16
C HIS A 570 22.78 -13.68 -52.63
N TRP A 571 23.66 -12.69 -52.42
CA TRP A 571 24.89 -12.86 -51.69
C TRP A 571 24.64 -13.32 -50.25
N ILE A 572 25.43 -14.30 -49.82
CA ILE A 572 25.57 -14.75 -48.44
C ILE A 572 27.02 -14.56 -47.99
N GLY A 573 27.28 -14.69 -46.69
CA GLY A 573 28.57 -14.30 -46.11
C GLY A 573 29.72 -15.25 -46.38
N LEU A 574 29.56 -16.28 -47.22
CA LEU A 574 30.58 -17.28 -47.47
C LEU A 574 31.54 -16.80 -48.56
N THR A 575 32.83 -16.89 -48.28
CA THR A 575 33.92 -16.53 -49.19
C THR A 575 35.15 -17.36 -48.86
N ASP A 576 35.94 -17.75 -49.86
CA ASP A 576 37.29 -18.28 -49.69
C ASP A 576 38.36 -17.27 -50.16
N GLY A 577 37.92 -16.05 -50.52
CA GLY A 577 38.76 -14.92 -50.85
C GLY A 577 39.89 -14.75 -49.81
N GLY A 578 41.12 -14.80 -50.30
CA GLY A 578 42.35 -14.77 -49.50
C GLY A 578 43.11 -16.10 -49.49
N HIS A 579 42.42 -17.25 -49.47
CA HIS A 579 43.01 -18.59 -49.59
C HIS A 579 42.04 -19.52 -50.32
N GLU A 580 42.26 -19.69 -51.62
CA GLU A 580 41.51 -20.59 -52.51
C GLU A 580 41.23 -21.96 -51.85
N GLY A 581 39.98 -22.38 -51.87
CA GLY A 581 39.52 -23.66 -51.30
C GLY A 581 39.32 -23.66 -49.79
N VAL A 582 39.57 -22.55 -49.09
CA VAL A 582 39.35 -22.39 -47.64
C VAL A 582 38.19 -21.43 -47.35
N TRP A 583 36.98 -21.98 -47.38
CA TRP A 583 35.75 -21.25 -47.11
C TRP A 583 35.63 -20.73 -45.67
N ARG A 584 35.21 -19.47 -45.52
CA ARG A 584 34.95 -18.79 -44.24
C ARG A 584 33.72 -17.88 -44.32
N TRP A 585 33.05 -17.71 -43.20
CA TRP A 585 31.94 -16.76 -43.07
C TRP A 585 32.46 -15.38 -42.65
N ALA A 586 31.96 -14.33 -43.30
CA ALA A 586 32.30 -12.94 -43.01
C ALA A 586 31.93 -12.51 -41.58
N ASP A 587 30.89 -13.11 -40.99
CA ASP A 587 30.43 -12.84 -39.63
C ASP A 587 31.27 -13.54 -38.53
N GLY A 588 32.29 -14.31 -38.92
CA GLY A 588 33.16 -15.07 -38.02
C GLY A 588 32.60 -16.42 -37.56
N THR A 589 31.43 -16.83 -38.06
CA THR A 589 30.87 -18.16 -37.78
C THR A 589 31.80 -19.26 -38.30
N PRO A 590 32.06 -20.33 -37.53
CA PRO A 590 32.86 -21.45 -38.01
C PRO A 590 32.23 -22.14 -39.23
N PHE A 591 32.98 -22.29 -40.32
CA PHE A 591 32.53 -23.04 -41.49
C PHE A 591 32.56 -24.56 -41.22
N SER A 592 31.51 -25.27 -41.63
CA SER A 592 31.36 -26.72 -41.38
C SER A 592 31.44 -27.49 -42.70
N ALA A 593 32.65 -27.93 -43.06
CA ALA A 593 32.90 -28.68 -44.30
C ALA A 593 32.10 -30.01 -44.39
N GLY A 594 31.75 -30.63 -43.26
CA GLY A 594 30.98 -31.88 -43.24
C GLY A 594 29.48 -31.73 -43.52
N ARG A 595 28.89 -30.55 -43.27
CA ARG A 595 27.45 -30.29 -43.47
C ARG A 595 27.15 -29.47 -44.72
N SER A 596 28.11 -28.66 -45.15
CA SER A 596 27.98 -27.77 -46.30
C SER A 596 27.70 -28.45 -47.65
N PRO A 597 28.15 -29.70 -47.94
CA PRO A 597 27.87 -30.37 -49.23
C PRO A 597 26.38 -30.48 -49.57
N ALA A 598 25.49 -30.54 -48.57
CA ALA A 598 24.06 -30.59 -48.80
C ALA A 598 23.51 -29.29 -49.42
N PHE A 599 24.16 -28.16 -49.14
CA PHE A 599 23.71 -26.82 -49.50
C PHE A 599 24.25 -26.34 -50.85
N TRP A 600 25.37 -26.88 -51.32
CA TRP A 600 25.93 -26.56 -52.63
C TRP A 600 25.08 -27.11 -53.79
N GLY A 601 25.08 -26.35 -54.89
CA GLY A 601 24.54 -26.74 -56.19
C GLY A 601 25.18 -28.02 -56.72
N SER A 602 24.57 -28.61 -57.74
CA SER A 602 25.18 -29.75 -58.42
C SER A 602 26.51 -29.31 -59.06
N HIS A 603 27.61 -30.02 -58.75
CA HIS A 603 28.97 -29.71 -59.19
C HIS A 603 29.56 -28.39 -58.64
N GLN A 604 29.02 -27.87 -57.54
CA GLN A 604 29.50 -26.64 -56.91
C GLN A 604 30.25 -26.94 -55.59
N PRO A 605 31.22 -26.11 -55.18
CA PRO A 605 31.80 -25.00 -55.94
C PRO A 605 32.69 -25.49 -57.09
N ASP A 606 32.68 -24.81 -58.25
CA ASP A 606 33.48 -25.18 -59.43
C ASP A 606 34.63 -24.21 -59.74
N ASN A 607 34.71 -23.09 -59.03
CA ASN A 607 35.67 -22.01 -59.24
C ASN A 607 35.83 -21.67 -60.73
N TRP A 608 34.71 -21.31 -61.37
CA TRP A 608 34.69 -21.14 -62.81
C TRP A 608 35.68 -20.06 -63.25
N GLN A 609 36.57 -20.40 -64.18
CA GLN A 609 37.48 -19.44 -64.78
C GLN A 609 36.76 -18.66 -65.89
N HIS A 610 36.51 -17.38 -65.64
CA HIS A 610 35.88 -16.49 -66.60
C HIS A 610 36.83 -16.13 -67.75
N GLU A 611 36.29 -15.68 -68.88
CA GLU A 611 37.08 -15.36 -70.09
C GLU A 611 38.17 -14.29 -69.85
N ASP A 612 38.00 -13.46 -68.83
CA ASP A 612 38.93 -12.42 -68.42
C ASP A 612 39.96 -12.89 -67.37
N GLY A 613 39.99 -14.19 -67.06
CA GLY A 613 40.92 -14.82 -66.14
C GLY A 613 40.57 -14.66 -64.65
N ARG A 614 39.38 -14.12 -64.32
CA ARG A 614 38.91 -14.02 -62.94
C ARG A 614 38.31 -15.34 -62.43
N THR A 615 38.45 -15.55 -61.13
CA THR A 615 37.98 -16.73 -60.37
C THR A 615 36.89 -16.34 -59.38
N GLU A 616 36.17 -17.34 -58.88
CA GLU A 616 34.93 -17.17 -58.14
C GLU A 616 35.12 -17.35 -56.63
N ASP A 617 35.33 -16.24 -55.92
CA ASP A 617 35.70 -16.30 -54.49
C ASP A 617 34.52 -16.00 -53.52
N CYS A 618 33.32 -15.75 -54.02
CA CYS A 618 32.17 -15.28 -53.25
C CYS A 618 30.91 -16.10 -53.53
N VAL A 619 30.09 -16.36 -52.52
CA VAL A 619 28.95 -17.28 -52.65
C VAL A 619 27.63 -16.55 -52.68
N HIS A 620 26.83 -16.82 -53.71
CA HIS A 620 25.41 -16.47 -53.73
C HIS A 620 24.53 -17.71 -53.54
N MET A 621 23.27 -17.47 -53.24
CA MET A 621 22.25 -18.51 -53.20
C MET A 621 20.96 -18.06 -53.88
N GLN A 622 20.27 -19.04 -54.47
CA GLN A 622 18.87 -18.95 -54.86
C GLN A 622 18.09 -20.06 -54.14
N HIS A 623 18.33 -21.31 -54.55
CA HIS A 623 17.90 -22.51 -53.82
C HIS A 623 19.06 -23.23 -53.14
N LYS A 624 20.20 -23.25 -53.82
CA LYS A 624 21.46 -23.85 -53.38
C LYS A 624 22.59 -22.83 -53.55
N TRP A 625 23.73 -23.09 -52.92
CA TRP A 625 24.91 -22.24 -52.97
C TRP A 625 25.68 -22.45 -54.28
N ASN A 626 26.29 -21.38 -54.75
CA ASN A 626 27.13 -21.34 -55.93
C ASN A 626 28.19 -20.25 -55.73
N ASP A 627 29.45 -20.57 -55.97
CA ASP A 627 30.52 -19.57 -56.01
C ASP A 627 30.39 -18.72 -57.28
N MET A 628 30.73 -17.45 -57.18
CA MET A 628 30.64 -16.47 -58.26
C MET A 628 31.69 -15.37 -58.09
N LEU A 629 31.96 -14.66 -59.18
CA LEU A 629 32.74 -13.42 -59.17
C LEU A 629 32.16 -12.42 -58.16
N CYS A 630 32.96 -12.03 -57.16
CA CYS A 630 32.57 -11.11 -56.08
C CYS A 630 32.03 -9.76 -56.55
N ASP A 631 32.45 -9.30 -57.74
CA ASP A 631 32.01 -8.02 -58.32
C ASP A 631 30.63 -8.09 -58.98
N THR A 632 30.05 -9.29 -59.11
CA THR A 632 28.74 -9.47 -59.75
C THR A 632 27.64 -8.78 -58.94
N PRO A 633 26.76 -7.98 -59.57
CA PRO A 633 25.68 -7.31 -58.87
C PRO A 633 24.54 -8.30 -58.57
N TYR A 634 24.42 -8.73 -57.32
CA TYR A 634 23.31 -9.53 -56.81
C TYR A 634 22.59 -8.84 -55.66
N HIS A 635 21.38 -9.31 -55.35
CA HIS A 635 20.76 -9.00 -54.07
C HIS A 635 21.62 -9.60 -52.94
N TRP A 636 21.33 -9.31 -51.68
CA TRP A 636 22.05 -9.86 -50.55
C TRP A 636 21.15 -10.04 -49.35
N VAL A 637 21.59 -10.90 -48.44
CA VAL A 637 20.92 -11.12 -47.14
C VAL A 637 21.86 -10.73 -46.02
N CYS A 638 21.45 -9.78 -45.18
CA CYS A 638 22.14 -9.53 -43.91
C CYS A 638 21.56 -10.41 -42.80
N LYS A 639 22.37 -10.76 -41.81
CA LYS A 639 21.99 -11.46 -40.57
C LYS A 639 22.59 -10.73 -39.37
N LYS A 640 21.79 -10.54 -38.32
CA LYS A 640 22.28 -10.13 -37.00
C LYS A 640 21.54 -10.85 -35.87
N PRO A 641 22.21 -11.12 -34.74
CA PRO A 641 21.55 -11.73 -33.60
C PRO A 641 20.51 -10.79 -33.00
N THR A 642 19.32 -11.31 -32.67
CA THR A 642 18.35 -10.62 -31.80
C THR A 642 18.91 -10.67 -30.40
N GLY A 643 19.73 -9.69 -30.02
CA GLY A 643 20.61 -9.72 -28.85
C GLY A 643 20.02 -10.45 -27.64
N GLN A 644 20.62 -11.58 -27.30
CA GLN A 644 20.57 -12.14 -25.95
C GLN A 644 21.89 -11.75 -25.28
N ARG A 645 21.90 -10.57 -24.66
CA ARG A 645 22.79 -10.29 -23.53
C ARG A 645 21.92 -10.08 -22.30
N VAL A 646 21.49 -11.20 -21.73
CA VAL A 646 21.37 -11.36 -20.27
C VAL A 646 21.83 -12.78 -19.96
N ALA A 647 23.13 -12.92 -19.75
CA ALA A 647 23.72 -13.90 -18.85
C ALA A 647 24.84 -13.17 -18.12
#